data_AF-A0A285VFW9-F1
#
_entry.id   AF-A0A285VFW9-F1
#
_cell.length_a   1.000
_cell.length_b   1.000
_cell.length_c   1.000
_cell.angle_alpha   90.00
_cell.angle_beta   90.00
_cell.angle_gamma   90.00
#
_symmetry.space_group_name_H-M   'P 1'
#
loop_
_entity.id
_entity.type
_entity.pdbx_description
1 polymer ?
#
loop_
_entity_poly.entity_id
_entity_poly.type
_entity_poly.pdbx_seq_one_letter_code
_entity_poly.pdbx_strand_id
1 'polypeptide(L)'
;MSTTPCPEPATRASRRATRRRRFVVGAAATALLGAALTSPSAQAVHDEGFSLTGTINGTPNDWATNIMTVDANGDGVPRSTLPAGFLDAAFEADYALPDASGYATGTKDTLPIDGGWQCKTPNNLGAKFDILNAYAAAYVPTTGTDAGDLIVYFGSEIASPNGNRNAGLWLLKDQNVACEGAGNTDFTGAHQDGDVFIVSAFTNGGASANIDVYRWNGDDATGGLALSDSFTNAVCGPALSDDSACAIANTNGDKKYDASYEIDPPWNAPDADGGNLNEAEFIEGGLNLTDLGLQGCFSTFVANSRSSQELGSTLHDFASGQFNTCGSLNVSKFVDYDGDGIQDVGDGPGDWTFNVTGPAPSTNVVCSGPTGPDGILECGTVPSGTYTVTETQVTDYYNTKAGTTVAVNGSGTVSTTVTVGLGGAASVSFGNICYVDKLLQVTGVPTGANAPASITAQYKINNAATFTNLPLTNNGGGAWSATVNNLLQTDLVDWQYYIGTQSTHVRLVDDDESMQSGNPTSPNGPDRTAGCSVTNTDTYPSATLTGLKYKDMTANGTKDGADPGLGGFDFALKIGSTSLGTATSSSVEATKGQYSFTGVYPGTYTVEETDKAHWYQTEPAGNANRTVTVYLDDTSVAIGNFGNTPLSDIAVTFSDNGTGATNSTISCTGPTQPTGAGGSLQPAQTDGTYAGDEVIVGTYTCTVVIVDP
;
A
#
# COMPACT_ATOMS: atom_id res chain seq x y z
N MET A 1 59.86 12.75 47.42
CA MET A 1 59.87 12.26 48.82
C MET A 1 59.48 10.79 48.74
N SER A 2 60.43 9.84 48.86
CA SER A 2 60.83 9.18 50.13
C SER A 2 59.65 8.47 50.81
N THR A 3 59.66 7.15 51.09
CA THR A 3 60.72 6.12 51.06
C THR A 3 60.17 4.69 50.84
N THR A 4 61.01 3.78 50.34
CA THR A 4 60.89 2.30 50.40
C THR A 4 60.91 1.77 51.87
N PRO A 5 60.51 0.51 52.17
CA PRO A 5 61.34 -0.68 51.88
C PRO A 5 60.60 -2.00 51.53
N CYS A 6 61.41 -3.02 51.18
CA CYS A 6 61.05 -4.41 50.83
C CYS A 6 60.55 -5.23 52.04
N PRO A 7 59.96 -6.44 51.86
CA PRO A 7 60.81 -7.65 51.85
C PRO A 7 60.36 -8.86 50.98
N GLU A 8 61.34 -9.71 50.65
CA GLU A 8 61.23 -11.12 50.23
C GLU A 8 61.10 -12.07 51.47
N PRO A 9 61.07 -13.42 51.35
CA PRO A 9 60.27 -14.26 50.45
C PRO A 9 59.60 -15.44 51.22
N ALA A 10 58.68 -16.20 50.61
CA ALA A 10 58.32 -17.53 51.11
C ALA A 10 57.74 -18.46 50.03
N THR A 11 58.34 -19.64 49.86
CA THR A 11 57.74 -20.76 49.14
C THR A 11 57.60 -21.98 50.05
N ARG A 12 56.69 -22.89 49.64
CA ARG A 12 56.60 -24.32 50.01
C ARG A 12 55.75 -24.72 51.23
N ALA A 13 54.56 -25.25 50.90
CA ALA A 13 53.87 -26.44 51.45
C ALA A 13 53.65 -26.55 53.00
N SER A 14 52.49 -26.96 53.51
CA SER A 14 51.70 -28.11 53.06
C SER A 14 50.34 -28.28 53.77
N ARG A 15 49.38 -28.89 53.05
CA ARG A 15 48.34 -29.85 53.50
C ARG A 15 47.53 -29.64 54.81
N ARG A 16 46.20 -29.71 54.59
CA ARG A 16 45.16 -30.49 55.30
C ARG A 16 44.24 -29.81 56.35
N ALA A 17 42.95 -30.09 56.12
CA ALA A 17 41.90 -30.46 57.09
C ALA A 17 40.99 -29.37 57.71
N THR A 18 39.78 -29.28 57.13
CA THR A 18 38.45 -29.30 57.81
C THR A 18 38.14 -28.36 59.00
N ARG A 19 37.03 -27.60 58.95
CA ARG A 19 35.66 -27.97 59.46
C ARG A 19 34.73 -26.75 59.71
N ARG A 20 33.52 -26.80 59.12
CA ARG A 20 32.19 -26.38 59.67
C ARG A 20 32.00 -25.04 60.43
N ARG A 21 31.03 -24.23 59.95
CA ARG A 21 29.73 -23.89 60.59
C ARG A 21 28.86 -23.10 59.57
N ARG A 22 27.75 -23.68 59.08
CA ARG A 22 26.34 -23.56 59.57
C ARG A 22 25.65 -22.22 59.22
N PHE A 23 24.63 -22.27 58.35
CA PHE A 23 23.25 -21.84 58.67
C PHE A 23 22.22 -22.46 57.68
N VAL A 24 20.94 -22.39 58.05
CA VAL A 24 19.74 -23.04 57.48
C VAL A 24 18.53 -22.15 57.89
N VAL A 25 17.36 -22.07 57.23
CA VAL A 25 16.67 -22.95 56.26
C VAL A 25 16.00 -22.10 55.16
N GLY A 26 15.80 -22.65 53.96
CA GLY A 26 14.93 -22.06 52.92
C GLY A 26 14.69 -23.03 51.76
N ALA A 27 13.67 -23.89 51.85
CA ALA A 27 13.40 -24.91 50.85
C ALA A 27 12.44 -24.40 49.76
N ALA A 28 12.88 -24.47 48.50
CA ALA A 28 12.02 -24.55 47.33
C ALA A 28 12.46 -25.80 46.56
N ALA A 29 11.52 -26.69 46.23
CA ALA A 29 11.83 -28.00 45.68
C ALA A 29 12.24 -27.90 44.21
N THR A 30 13.51 -28.16 43.90
CA THR A 30 13.93 -28.49 42.53
C THR A 30 13.48 -29.90 42.20
N ALA A 31 12.42 -30.01 41.40
CA ALA A 31 12.08 -31.25 40.72
C ALA A 31 13.21 -31.58 39.74
N LEU A 32 13.99 -32.62 40.05
CA LEU A 32 14.89 -33.25 39.10
C LEU A 32 14.02 -34.00 38.07
N LEU A 33 13.55 -33.28 37.04
CA LEU A 33 13.27 -33.93 35.77
C LEU A 33 14.61 -34.46 35.26
N GLY A 34 14.76 -35.79 35.33
CA GLY A 34 15.71 -36.48 34.48
C GLY A 34 15.23 -36.38 33.05
N ALA A 35 15.47 -35.24 32.41
CA ALA A 35 15.49 -35.19 30.96
C ALA A 35 16.59 -36.14 30.52
N ALA A 36 16.21 -37.30 29.98
CA ALA A 36 17.12 -38.10 29.21
C ALA A 36 17.52 -37.22 28.02
N LEU A 37 18.75 -36.69 28.08
CA LEU A 37 19.43 -36.15 26.91
C LEU A 37 19.74 -37.36 26.02
N THR A 38 18.71 -37.82 25.30
CA THR A 38 18.92 -38.50 24.02
C THR A 38 19.60 -37.46 23.15
N SER A 39 20.92 -37.54 23.06
CA SER A 39 21.63 -36.90 21.96
C SER A 39 20.94 -37.41 20.69
N PRO A 40 20.51 -36.53 19.76
CA PRO A 40 20.11 -37.03 18.45
C PRO A 40 21.31 -37.83 17.93
N SER A 41 21.07 -39.09 17.58
CA SER A 41 22.00 -39.84 16.76
C SER A 41 22.14 -39.06 15.47
N ALA A 42 23.37 -38.70 15.09
CA ALA A 42 23.64 -38.11 13.79
C ALA A 42 23.04 -39.03 12.72
N GLN A 43 22.25 -38.45 11.83
CA GLN A 43 21.53 -39.17 10.81
C GLN A 43 22.45 -39.39 9.61
N ALA A 44 22.09 -40.34 8.77
CA ALA A 44 22.85 -40.75 7.62
C ALA A 44 21.92 -40.61 6.41
N VAL A 45 22.41 -40.30 5.21
CA VAL A 45 21.51 -40.06 4.06
C VAL A 45 20.57 -41.23 3.77
N HIS A 46 20.97 -42.45 4.15
CA HIS A 46 20.21 -43.69 4.03
C HIS A 46 19.23 -44.00 5.19
N ASP A 47 19.26 -43.21 6.27
CA ASP A 47 18.43 -43.34 7.49
C ASP A 47 17.43 -42.17 7.67
N GLU A 48 17.37 -41.23 6.70
CA GLU A 48 16.52 -40.03 6.73
C GLU A 48 15.08 -40.29 6.24
N GLY A 49 14.72 -39.83 5.03
CA GLY A 49 13.37 -39.90 4.47
C GLY A 49 13.16 -41.01 3.44
N PHE A 50 14.23 -41.70 3.03
CA PHE A 50 14.27 -42.59 1.88
C PHE A 50 15.08 -43.85 2.18
N SER A 51 14.59 -45.01 1.73
CA SER A 51 15.24 -46.32 1.85
C SER A 51 16.31 -46.50 0.77
N LEU A 52 17.59 -46.50 1.14
CA LEU A 52 18.69 -46.87 0.24
C LEU A 52 19.20 -48.27 0.58
N THR A 53 18.61 -49.28 -0.04
CA THR A 53 18.77 -50.71 0.33
C THR A 53 19.21 -51.61 -0.82
N GLY A 54 19.37 -51.06 -2.03
CA GLY A 54 19.50 -51.83 -3.27
C GLY A 54 18.17 -52.47 -3.67
N THR A 55 17.04 -51.87 -3.31
CA THR A 55 15.69 -52.28 -3.70
C THR A 55 14.84 -51.04 -4.00
N ILE A 56 13.65 -51.21 -4.59
CA ILE A 56 12.73 -50.11 -4.92
C ILE A 56 11.50 -50.03 -3.99
N ASN A 57 11.44 -50.89 -2.96
CA ASN A 57 10.23 -51.21 -2.18
C ASN A 57 10.48 -51.26 -0.65
N GLY A 58 11.21 -50.28 -0.11
CA GLY A 58 11.45 -50.09 1.31
C GLY A 58 10.50 -49.10 2.01
N THR A 59 10.85 -48.75 3.25
CA THR A 59 10.05 -47.89 4.14
C THR A 59 10.95 -46.89 4.87
N PRO A 60 10.52 -45.63 5.11
CA PRO A 60 9.15 -45.12 4.94
C PRO A 60 8.78 -44.77 3.49
N ASN A 61 9.77 -44.41 2.66
CA ASN A 61 9.61 -44.14 1.22
C ASN A 61 10.76 -44.79 0.45
N ASP A 62 10.52 -45.06 -0.82
CA ASP A 62 11.45 -45.69 -1.77
C ASP A 62 10.95 -45.38 -3.20
N TRP A 63 11.66 -45.77 -4.26
CA TRP A 63 11.34 -45.40 -5.65
C TRP A 63 9.91 -45.80 -6.04
N ALA A 64 9.51 -47.06 -5.87
CA ALA A 64 8.12 -47.48 -6.09
C ALA A 64 7.20 -47.16 -4.90
N THR A 65 7.76 -46.92 -3.70
CA THR A 65 7.02 -46.67 -2.47
C THR A 65 6.90 -45.17 -2.17
N ASN A 66 5.78 -44.60 -2.60
CA ASN A 66 5.36 -43.20 -2.39
C ASN A 66 6.08 -42.12 -3.21
N ILE A 67 7.12 -42.43 -3.99
CA ILE A 67 7.82 -41.45 -4.84
C ILE A 67 7.34 -41.53 -6.30
N MET A 68 7.55 -42.67 -6.97
CA MET A 68 7.16 -42.90 -8.37
C MET A 68 5.88 -43.73 -8.50
N THR A 69 5.28 -43.67 -9.68
CA THR A 69 4.15 -44.47 -10.16
C THR A 69 4.34 -44.74 -11.66
N VAL A 70 3.37 -45.36 -12.33
CA VAL A 70 3.39 -45.54 -13.79
C VAL A 70 2.38 -44.66 -14.51
N ASP A 71 2.71 -44.32 -15.76
CA ASP A 71 1.86 -43.61 -16.70
C ASP A 71 0.91 -44.58 -17.48
N ALA A 72 0.34 -44.11 -18.60
CA ALA A 72 -0.53 -44.93 -19.45
C ALA A 72 0.20 -45.91 -20.40
N ASN A 73 1.50 -45.70 -20.63
CA ASN A 73 2.37 -46.55 -21.44
C ASN A 73 3.07 -47.63 -20.59
N GLY A 74 3.09 -47.45 -19.27
CA GLY A 74 3.79 -48.28 -18.30
C GLY A 74 5.14 -47.70 -17.88
N ASP A 75 5.44 -46.46 -18.27
CA ASP A 75 6.71 -45.81 -17.96
C ASP A 75 6.64 -45.16 -16.58
N GLY A 76 7.78 -45.10 -15.90
CA GLY A 76 7.87 -44.48 -14.58
C GLY A 76 7.61 -42.98 -14.66
N VAL A 77 6.84 -42.46 -13.70
CA VAL A 77 6.60 -41.02 -13.55
C VAL A 77 6.52 -40.64 -12.07
N PRO A 78 6.93 -39.43 -11.69
CA PRO A 78 6.72 -38.89 -10.34
C PRO A 78 5.25 -38.89 -9.94
N ARG A 79 4.95 -39.16 -8.67
CA ARG A 79 3.59 -39.02 -8.14
C ARG A 79 3.21 -37.54 -8.06
N SER A 80 1.97 -37.23 -8.42
CA SER A 80 1.39 -35.87 -8.33
C SER A 80 1.30 -35.28 -6.92
N THR A 81 1.66 -36.04 -5.90
CA THR A 81 1.79 -35.59 -4.51
C THR A 81 2.89 -36.42 -3.86
N LEU A 82 4.01 -35.77 -3.55
CA LEU A 82 5.15 -36.40 -2.88
C LEU A 82 4.98 -36.42 -1.35
N PRO A 83 5.71 -37.28 -0.62
CA PRO A 83 5.69 -37.31 0.84
C PRO A 83 6.25 -36.01 1.47
N ALA A 84 5.88 -35.74 2.73
CA ALA A 84 6.34 -34.54 3.42
C ALA A 84 7.89 -34.46 3.47
N GLY A 85 8.43 -33.32 3.04
CA GLY A 85 9.87 -33.08 2.92
C GLY A 85 10.43 -33.29 1.51
N PHE A 86 9.78 -34.05 0.64
CA PHE A 86 10.19 -34.14 -0.77
C PHE A 86 9.74 -32.89 -1.53
N LEU A 87 10.70 -32.21 -2.16
CA LEU A 87 10.47 -30.98 -2.94
C LEU A 87 10.01 -31.30 -4.35
N ASP A 88 10.76 -32.20 -5.00
CA ASP A 88 10.55 -32.60 -6.39
C ASP A 88 11.10 -34.02 -6.61
N ALA A 89 10.62 -34.68 -7.65
CA ALA A 89 11.14 -35.97 -8.10
C ALA A 89 11.01 -36.04 -9.63
N ALA A 90 11.97 -36.71 -10.27
CA ALA A 90 12.08 -36.80 -11.71
C ALA A 90 12.36 -38.26 -12.12
N PHE A 91 11.80 -38.68 -13.26
CA PHE A 91 11.99 -40.00 -13.85
C PHE A 91 12.08 -39.81 -15.36
N GLU A 92 13.08 -40.44 -15.98
CA GLU A 92 13.26 -40.49 -17.43
C GLU A 92 13.41 -41.95 -17.86
N ALA A 93 12.63 -42.37 -18.87
CA ALA A 93 12.63 -43.71 -19.44
C ALA A 93 13.43 -43.71 -20.75
N ASP A 94 14.45 -44.56 -20.85
CA ASP A 94 15.56 -44.38 -21.81
C ASP A 94 15.78 -45.59 -22.74
N TYR A 95 14.90 -46.58 -22.68
CA TYR A 95 15.03 -47.86 -23.40
C TYR A 95 14.54 -47.86 -24.86
N ALA A 96 14.16 -46.70 -25.41
CA ALA A 96 13.52 -46.60 -26.73
C ALA A 96 14.48 -46.90 -27.90
N LEU A 97 13.99 -47.44 -29.02
CA LEU A 97 14.80 -47.71 -30.21
C LEU A 97 14.22 -47.10 -31.50
N PRO A 98 15.01 -46.39 -32.33
CA PRO A 98 16.41 -45.98 -32.10
C PRO A 98 16.51 -45.08 -30.86
N ASP A 99 17.54 -45.28 -30.03
CA ASP A 99 17.67 -44.47 -28.81
C ASP A 99 18.05 -43.03 -29.18
N ALA A 100 17.60 -42.10 -28.35
CA ALA A 100 17.70 -40.66 -28.58
C ALA A 100 18.89 -40.03 -27.84
N SER A 101 19.59 -40.85 -27.07
CA SER A 101 20.26 -40.53 -25.81
C SER A 101 21.73 -40.98 -25.82
N GLY A 102 22.15 -41.72 -26.85
CA GLY A 102 23.54 -42.03 -27.05
C GLY A 102 24.44 -40.80 -27.23
N TYR A 103 25.50 -40.65 -26.45
CA TYR A 103 26.53 -39.62 -26.67
C TYR A 103 27.34 -39.83 -27.94
N ALA A 104 27.62 -38.77 -28.69
CA ALA A 104 28.49 -38.81 -29.85
C ALA A 104 29.97 -39.04 -29.47
N THR A 105 30.78 -39.46 -30.44
CA THR A 105 32.20 -39.73 -30.21
C THR A 105 32.99 -38.43 -29.98
N GLY A 106 33.31 -38.14 -28.73
CA GLY A 106 34.10 -36.97 -28.34
C GLY A 106 33.70 -36.42 -26.99
N THR A 107 32.42 -36.54 -26.63
CA THR A 107 31.83 -36.00 -25.39
C THR A 107 32.49 -36.56 -24.12
N LYS A 108 32.65 -35.69 -23.10
CA LYS A 108 33.28 -35.95 -21.80
C LYS A 108 32.65 -35.08 -20.72
N ASP A 109 32.61 -35.57 -19.50
CA ASP A 109 32.22 -34.80 -18.30
C ASP A 109 33.14 -33.59 -18.03
N THR A 110 34.33 -33.53 -18.66
CA THR A 110 35.29 -32.42 -18.51
C THR A 110 35.17 -31.35 -19.59
N LEU A 111 34.23 -31.49 -20.53
CA LEU A 111 34.01 -30.52 -21.61
C LEU A 111 32.81 -29.63 -21.28
N PRO A 112 32.78 -28.39 -21.80
CA PRO A 112 31.57 -27.55 -21.77
C PRO A 112 30.38 -28.28 -22.41
N ILE A 113 29.16 -27.91 -21.99
CA ILE A 113 27.94 -28.38 -22.65
C ILE A 113 27.84 -27.72 -24.04
N ASP A 114 27.97 -26.39 -24.14
CA ASP A 114 27.91 -25.65 -25.41
C ASP A 114 29.13 -26.00 -26.29
N GLY A 115 28.87 -26.68 -27.41
CA GLY A 115 29.88 -27.10 -28.38
C GLY A 115 30.89 -28.15 -27.90
N GLY A 116 30.78 -28.64 -26.65
CA GLY A 116 31.61 -29.73 -26.12
C GLY A 116 30.84 -31.03 -25.88
N TRP A 117 29.52 -30.97 -25.67
CA TRP A 117 28.65 -32.14 -25.57
C TRP A 117 27.84 -32.33 -26.85
N GLN A 118 27.82 -33.56 -27.33
CA GLN A 118 27.03 -33.96 -28.50
C GLN A 118 26.28 -35.26 -28.24
N CYS A 119 25.01 -35.34 -28.66
CA CYS A 119 24.23 -36.57 -28.76
C CYS A 119 24.24 -37.13 -30.19
N LYS A 120 23.75 -38.36 -30.34
CA LYS A 120 23.49 -39.09 -31.58
C LYS A 120 22.32 -40.05 -31.35
N THR A 121 21.71 -40.54 -32.42
CA THR A 121 20.61 -41.53 -32.34
C THR A 121 21.07 -42.93 -32.81
N PRO A 122 21.73 -43.74 -31.96
CA PRO A 122 22.16 -45.09 -32.31
C PRO A 122 20.97 -46.08 -32.39
N ASN A 123 21.21 -47.23 -33.02
CA ASN A 123 20.24 -48.33 -33.04
C ASN A 123 20.59 -49.44 -32.02
N ASN A 124 21.67 -49.24 -31.25
CA ASN A 124 22.21 -50.14 -30.22
C ASN A 124 23.43 -49.44 -29.57
N LEU A 125 23.39 -49.10 -28.27
CA LEU A 125 24.57 -48.64 -27.51
C LEU A 125 25.38 -49.80 -26.91
N GLY A 126 24.73 -50.94 -26.76
CA GLY A 126 25.27 -52.15 -26.18
C GLY A 126 24.89 -52.21 -24.71
N ALA A 127 24.09 -53.22 -24.36
CA ALA A 127 23.34 -53.42 -23.11
C ALA A 127 24.03 -53.08 -21.77
N LYS A 128 25.36 -52.99 -21.73
CA LYS A 128 26.14 -52.61 -20.54
C LYS A 128 26.29 -51.09 -20.34
N PHE A 129 25.95 -50.32 -21.37
CA PHE A 129 25.98 -48.86 -21.38
C PHE A 129 24.59 -48.24 -21.62
N ASP A 130 23.68 -49.01 -22.23
CA ASP A 130 22.22 -48.76 -22.29
C ASP A 130 21.68 -48.46 -20.88
N ILE A 131 21.24 -47.23 -20.64
CA ILE A 131 20.41 -46.86 -19.50
C ILE A 131 18.97 -47.26 -19.85
N LEU A 132 18.29 -47.96 -18.94
CA LEU A 132 16.88 -48.31 -19.13
C LEU A 132 15.97 -47.22 -18.58
N ASN A 133 16.30 -46.75 -17.38
CA ASN A 133 15.59 -45.69 -16.66
C ASN A 133 16.59 -44.94 -15.76
N ALA A 134 16.35 -43.67 -15.52
CA ALA A 134 17.05 -42.90 -14.48
C ALA A 134 16.09 -41.97 -13.74
N TYR A 135 16.38 -41.72 -12.47
CA TYR A 135 15.51 -40.95 -11.61
C TYR A 135 16.25 -40.23 -10.49
N ALA A 136 15.65 -39.14 -10.01
CA ALA A 136 16.16 -38.32 -8.92
C ALA A 136 15.01 -37.88 -8.00
N ALA A 137 15.30 -37.62 -6.73
CA ALA A 137 14.36 -37.05 -5.77
C ALA A 137 15.07 -36.07 -4.82
N ALA A 138 14.53 -34.86 -4.68
CA ALA A 138 15.01 -33.84 -3.76
C ALA A 138 14.24 -33.94 -2.44
N TYR A 139 14.95 -34.08 -1.33
CA TYR A 139 14.42 -34.19 0.02
C TYR A 139 14.98 -33.10 0.93
N VAL A 140 14.13 -32.54 1.76
CA VAL A 140 14.49 -31.63 2.85
C VAL A 140 13.89 -32.16 4.14
N PRO A 141 14.72 -32.72 5.06
CA PRO A 141 14.25 -33.18 6.35
C PRO A 141 13.57 -32.05 7.12
N THR A 142 12.42 -32.33 7.73
CA THR A 142 11.64 -31.32 8.49
C THR A 142 11.92 -31.36 10.00
N THR A 143 12.62 -32.40 10.45
CA THR A 143 13.04 -32.68 11.82
C THR A 143 14.30 -33.52 11.77
N GLY A 144 15.21 -33.38 12.74
CA GLY A 144 16.45 -34.15 12.77
C GLY A 144 17.65 -33.28 13.10
N THR A 145 18.85 -33.80 12.88
CA THR A 145 20.07 -32.98 12.79
C THR A 145 20.12 -32.21 11.47
N ASP A 146 19.66 -32.84 10.40
CA ASP A 146 19.79 -32.43 9.00
C ASP A 146 18.55 -31.60 8.56
N ALA A 147 17.84 -31.03 9.54
CA ALA A 147 16.56 -30.37 9.33
C ALA A 147 16.72 -29.05 8.56
N GLY A 148 16.31 -29.04 7.29
CA GLY A 148 16.48 -27.93 6.36
C GLY A 148 17.56 -28.16 5.29
N ASP A 149 18.27 -29.29 5.34
CA ASP A 149 19.31 -29.62 4.36
C ASP A 149 18.73 -30.10 3.03
N LEU A 150 19.40 -29.81 1.91
CA LEU A 150 19.06 -30.37 0.61
C LEU A 150 19.75 -31.73 0.44
N ILE A 151 18.99 -32.80 0.56
CA ILE A 151 19.42 -34.16 0.24
C ILE A 151 18.90 -34.52 -1.15
N VAL A 152 19.76 -35.06 -2.02
CA VAL A 152 19.36 -35.61 -3.33
C VAL A 152 19.56 -37.10 -3.33
N TYR A 153 18.48 -37.82 -3.61
CA TYR A 153 18.48 -39.24 -3.93
C TYR A 153 18.51 -39.44 -5.44
N PHE A 154 19.16 -40.50 -5.89
CA PHE A 154 19.23 -40.86 -7.30
C PHE A 154 19.18 -42.36 -7.52
N GLY A 155 18.67 -42.77 -8.67
CA GLY A 155 18.67 -44.15 -9.12
C GLY A 155 18.84 -44.27 -10.63
N SER A 156 19.38 -45.40 -11.07
CA SER A 156 19.59 -45.72 -12.49
C SER A 156 19.58 -47.23 -12.71
N GLU A 157 18.93 -47.64 -13.79
CA GLU A 157 18.77 -49.02 -14.25
C GLU A 157 19.52 -49.18 -15.58
N ILE A 158 20.17 -50.32 -15.81
CA ILE A 158 20.82 -50.64 -17.11
C ILE A 158 20.51 -52.07 -17.55
N ALA A 159 20.65 -52.33 -18.84
CA ALA A 159 20.26 -53.61 -19.48
C ALA A 159 21.29 -54.76 -19.36
N SER A 160 22.35 -54.68 -18.55
CA SER A 160 23.28 -55.80 -18.33
C SER A 160 24.34 -55.56 -17.24
N PRO A 161 24.74 -56.54 -16.40
CA PRO A 161 25.63 -56.32 -15.27
C PRO A 161 27.11 -56.57 -15.62
N ASN A 162 27.46 -56.65 -16.91
CA ASN A 162 28.70 -57.27 -17.36
C ASN A 162 29.93 -56.32 -17.37
N GLY A 163 30.67 -56.28 -16.25
CA GLY A 163 31.98 -55.63 -16.12
C GLY A 163 32.00 -54.50 -15.11
N ASN A 164 33.04 -53.66 -15.10
CA ASN A 164 33.11 -52.51 -14.18
C ASN A 164 31.98 -51.52 -14.47
N ARG A 165 31.31 -51.03 -13.41
CA ARG A 165 30.12 -50.18 -13.49
C ARG A 165 30.45 -48.79 -12.95
N ASN A 166 30.10 -47.77 -13.73
CA ASN A 166 30.30 -46.38 -13.35
C ASN A 166 29.03 -45.63 -13.76
N ALA A 167 28.30 -45.12 -12.78
CA ALA A 167 27.19 -44.20 -13.00
C ALA A 167 27.71 -42.77 -12.80
N GLY A 168 27.44 -41.89 -13.76
CA GLY A 168 27.54 -40.45 -13.57
C GLY A 168 26.14 -39.87 -13.34
N LEU A 169 26.05 -38.83 -12.50
CA LEU A 169 24.86 -38.00 -12.37
C LEU A 169 25.27 -36.54 -12.28
N TRP A 170 24.80 -35.74 -13.21
CA TRP A 170 24.84 -34.28 -13.15
C TRP A 170 23.58 -33.72 -12.52
N LEU A 171 23.75 -32.71 -11.68
CA LEU A 171 22.72 -31.78 -11.22
C LEU A 171 23.10 -30.40 -11.77
N LEU A 172 22.30 -29.92 -12.72
CA LEU A 172 22.58 -28.74 -13.53
C LEU A 172 21.59 -27.62 -13.19
N LYS A 173 22.09 -26.39 -13.16
CA LYS A 173 21.27 -25.19 -12.87
C LYS A 173 20.56 -24.65 -14.11
N ASP A 174 21.03 -24.99 -15.30
CA ASP A 174 20.39 -24.58 -16.55
C ASP A 174 19.28 -25.56 -16.94
N GLN A 175 18.03 -25.11 -16.85
CA GLN A 175 16.83 -25.87 -17.26
C GLN A 175 16.80 -26.23 -18.76
N ASN A 176 17.64 -25.59 -19.58
CA ASN A 176 17.66 -25.74 -21.04
C ASN A 176 18.64 -26.82 -21.52
N VAL A 177 19.27 -27.57 -20.61
CA VAL A 177 20.17 -28.68 -20.98
C VAL A 177 19.37 -29.84 -21.53
N ALA A 178 19.53 -30.08 -22.84
CA ALA A 178 18.85 -31.11 -23.60
C ALA A 178 19.64 -31.40 -24.89
N CYS A 179 19.30 -32.47 -25.59
CA CYS A 179 19.78 -32.71 -26.95
C CYS A 179 18.72 -33.39 -27.80
N GLU A 180 18.25 -32.70 -28.84
CA GLU A 180 17.24 -33.20 -29.78
C GLU A 180 17.79 -33.14 -31.21
N GLY A 181 18.12 -34.29 -31.81
CA GLY A 181 18.58 -34.31 -33.20
C GLY A 181 19.01 -35.67 -33.73
N ALA A 182 19.00 -35.82 -35.06
CA ALA A 182 19.41 -37.04 -35.74
C ALA A 182 20.86 -36.94 -36.27
N GLY A 183 21.71 -37.87 -35.83
CA GLY A 183 23.16 -37.79 -36.03
C GLY A 183 23.85 -36.92 -34.96
N ASN A 184 25.15 -36.65 -35.12
CA ASN A 184 25.90 -35.83 -34.17
C ASN A 184 25.29 -34.42 -34.07
N THR A 185 24.66 -34.12 -32.93
CA THR A 185 23.98 -32.85 -32.64
C THR A 185 24.55 -32.29 -31.35
N ASP A 186 24.84 -30.98 -31.31
CA ASP A 186 25.31 -30.31 -30.11
C ASP A 186 24.17 -30.21 -29.08
N PHE A 187 24.50 -30.33 -27.79
CA PHE A 187 23.55 -30.06 -26.71
C PHE A 187 23.13 -28.59 -26.69
N THR A 188 21.93 -28.31 -26.19
CA THR A 188 21.53 -26.98 -25.74
C THR A 188 21.86 -26.80 -24.26
N GLY A 189 21.81 -25.54 -23.79
CA GLY A 189 22.17 -25.19 -22.42
C GLY A 189 23.68 -25.06 -22.20
N ALA A 190 24.08 -24.70 -20.99
CA ALA A 190 25.46 -24.41 -20.63
C ALA A 190 25.74 -24.73 -19.14
N HIS A 191 26.97 -25.13 -18.80
CA HIS A 191 27.36 -25.23 -17.39
C HIS A 191 27.32 -23.87 -16.66
N GLN A 192 26.95 -23.93 -15.39
CA GLN A 192 26.94 -22.79 -14.48
C GLN A 192 27.81 -23.05 -13.23
N ASP A 193 28.27 -21.97 -12.59
CA ASP A 193 29.11 -22.09 -11.40
C ASP A 193 28.35 -22.80 -10.27
N GLY A 194 28.91 -23.91 -9.81
CA GLY A 194 28.32 -24.78 -8.81
C GLY A 194 27.27 -25.76 -9.32
N ASP A 195 27.24 -26.09 -10.62
CA ASP A 195 26.73 -27.40 -11.06
C ASP A 195 27.48 -28.52 -10.34
N VAL A 196 26.81 -29.64 -10.08
CA VAL A 196 27.35 -30.78 -9.32
C VAL A 196 27.39 -32.02 -10.20
N PHE A 197 28.49 -32.77 -10.14
CA PHE A 197 28.63 -34.06 -10.80
C PHE A 197 29.03 -35.13 -9.80
N ILE A 198 28.32 -36.26 -9.81
CA ILE A 198 28.49 -37.37 -8.89
C ILE A 198 28.93 -38.58 -9.72
N VAL A 199 30.10 -39.15 -9.41
CA VAL A 199 30.58 -40.39 -10.00
C VAL A 199 30.49 -41.49 -8.96
N SER A 200 29.57 -42.44 -9.17
CA SER A 200 29.52 -43.67 -8.38
C SER A 200 30.20 -44.81 -9.14
N ALA A 201 31.38 -45.20 -8.67
CA ALA A 201 32.22 -46.24 -9.25
C ALA A 201 32.08 -47.54 -8.44
N PHE A 202 31.45 -48.55 -9.04
CA PHE A 202 31.28 -49.87 -8.46
C PHE A 202 32.30 -50.85 -9.03
N THR A 203 33.19 -51.35 -8.16
CA THR A 203 34.12 -52.43 -8.50
C THR A 203 33.61 -53.78 -8.00
N ASN A 204 34.09 -54.87 -8.61
CA ASN A 204 33.77 -56.25 -8.21
C ASN A 204 32.25 -56.57 -8.10
N GLY A 205 31.42 -56.04 -9.02
CA GLY A 205 30.00 -56.40 -9.09
C GLY A 205 29.11 -55.80 -8.00
N GLY A 206 29.45 -54.59 -7.50
CA GLY A 206 28.66 -53.88 -6.50
C GLY A 206 29.25 -53.90 -5.08
N ALA A 207 30.23 -54.78 -4.81
CA ALA A 207 30.79 -54.99 -3.48
C ALA A 207 31.63 -53.83 -2.89
N SER A 208 31.89 -52.77 -3.66
CA SER A 208 32.51 -51.53 -3.17
C SER A 208 31.98 -50.34 -3.97
N ALA A 209 31.36 -49.37 -3.29
CA ALA A 209 30.99 -48.07 -3.87
C ALA A 209 32.06 -47.04 -3.53
N ASN A 210 32.65 -46.42 -4.55
CA ASN A 210 33.42 -45.18 -4.39
C ASN A 210 32.60 -44.04 -5.01
N ILE A 211 32.40 -42.96 -4.26
CA ILE A 211 31.62 -41.80 -4.69
C ILE A 211 32.55 -40.60 -4.72
N ASP A 212 32.82 -40.09 -5.91
CA ASP A 212 33.53 -38.83 -6.08
C ASP A 212 32.51 -37.76 -6.47
N VAL A 213 32.48 -36.66 -5.71
CA VAL A 213 31.58 -35.52 -5.92
C VAL A 213 32.41 -34.34 -6.43
N TYR A 214 32.01 -33.78 -7.56
CA TYR A 214 32.69 -32.71 -8.25
C TYR A 214 31.77 -31.48 -8.36
N ARG A 215 32.38 -30.29 -8.40
CA ARG A 215 31.74 -29.00 -8.62
C ARG A 215 32.28 -28.38 -9.91
N TRP A 216 31.41 -27.87 -10.77
CA TRP A 216 31.83 -27.00 -11.87
C TRP A 216 32.17 -25.61 -11.31
N ASN A 217 33.36 -25.09 -11.61
CA ASN A 217 33.81 -23.78 -11.15
C ASN A 217 33.89 -22.81 -12.33
N GLY A 218 33.10 -21.73 -12.31
CA GLY A 218 33.00 -20.76 -13.41
C GLY A 218 31.81 -20.99 -14.35
N ASP A 219 31.79 -20.30 -15.49
CA ASP A 219 30.81 -20.52 -16.56
C ASP A 219 31.25 -21.66 -17.50
N ASP A 220 30.41 -22.04 -18.46
CA ASP A 220 30.72 -23.05 -19.47
C ASP A 220 31.95 -22.70 -20.32
N ALA A 221 32.12 -21.41 -20.66
CA ALA A 221 33.17 -20.95 -21.57
C ALA A 221 34.59 -20.91 -20.95
N THR A 222 34.70 -20.72 -19.63
CA THR A 222 35.99 -20.53 -18.94
C THR A 222 36.19 -21.43 -17.72
N GLY A 223 35.14 -22.11 -17.28
CA GLY A 223 35.13 -22.95 -16.10
C GLY A 223 35.66 -24.36 -16.33
N GLY A 224 35.47 -25.19 -15.32
CA GLY A 224 35.83 -26.59 -15.38
C GLY A 224 35.54 -27.34 -14.10
N LEU A 225 35.54 -28.67 -14.23
CA LEU A 225 35.21 -29.60 -13.17
C LEU A 225 36.35 -29.75 -12.15
N ALA A 226 36.04 -29.61 -10.86
CA ALA A 226 36.96 -29.84 -9.76
C ALA A 226 36.37 -30.80 -8.73
N LEU A 227 37.21 -31.67 -8.14
CA LEU A 227 36.79 -32.55 -7.05
C LEU A 227 36.43 -31.70 -5.82
N SER A 228 35.22 -31.86 -5.32
CA SER A 228 34.80 -31.36 -4.02
C SER A 228 35.20 -32.37 -2.94
N ASP A 229 34.66 -33.58 -3.04
CA ASP A 229 34.71 -34.59 -1.98
C ASP A 229 34.83 -36.00 -2.58
N SER A 230 35.36 -36.95 -1.79
CA SER A 230 35.56 -38.33 -2.22
C SER A 230 35.33 -39.30 -1.06
N PHE A 231 34.45 -40.26 -1.27
CA PHE A 231 34.01 -41.24 -0.28
C PHE A 231 34.40 -42.64 -0.75
N THR A 232 35.20 -43.35 0.04
CA THR A 232 35.72 -44.68 -0.30
C THR A 232 35.00 -45.77 0.49
N ASN A 233 34.48 -46.80 -0.21
CA ASN A 233 33.61 -47.85 0.36
C ASN A 233 32.32 -47.32 0.99
N ALA A 234 31.71 -46.29 0.39
CA ALA A 234 30.47 -45.66 0.84
C ALA A 234 29.22 -46.44 0.40
N VAL A 235 29.16 -47.73 0.78
CA VAL A 235 28.02 -48.60 0.49
C VAL A 235 26.91 -48.35 1.52
N CYS A 236 25.73 -47.90 1.05
CA CYS A 236 24.59 -47.58 1.93
C CYS A 236 24.21 -48.74 2.87
N GLY A 237 23.77 -48.38 4.09
CA GLY A 237 23.26 -49.31 5.08
C GLY A 237 24.05 -49.29 6.41
N PRO A 238 23.63 -50.08 7.41
CA PRO A 238 23.91 -49.86 8.84
C PRO A 238 25.37 -50.11 9.29
N ALA A 239 26.28 -50.31 8.34
CA ALA A 239 27.72 -50.32 8.57
C ALA A 239 28.34 -48.92 8.44
N LEU A 240 27.68 -48.02 7.72
CA LEU A 240 27.92 -46.58 7.75
C LEU A 240 26.96 -45.95 8.77
N SER A 241 27.42 -44.89 9.42
CA SER A 241 26.63 -44.10 10.38
C SER A 241 27.18 -42.70 10.32
N ASP A 242 26.33 -41.68 10.18
CA ASP A 242 26.76 -40.29 9.95
C ASP A 242 27.49 -40.16 8.59
N ASP A 243 26.77 -40.39 7.49
CA ASP A 243 27.27 -40.22 6.11
C ASP A 243 26.50 -39.17 5.30
N SER A 244 27.23 -38.17 4.78
CA SER A 244 26.67 -37.18 3.84
C SER A 244 26.56 -37.72 2.41
N ALA A 245 27.06 -38.94 2.13
CA ALA A 245 27.06 -39.58 0.81
C ALA A 245 27.11 -41.11 0.91
N CYS A 246 26.20 -41.82 0.24
CA CYS A 246 26.30 -43.26 0.05
C CYS A 246 25.67 -43.72 -1.29
N ALA A 247 26.07 -44.89 -1.78
CA ALA A 247 25.46 -45.52 -2.96
C ALA A 247 25.49 -47.05 -2.83
N ILE A 248 24.48 -47.72 -3.38
CA ILE A 248 24.35 -49.18 -3.34
C ILE A 248 23.83 -49.69 -4.68
N ALA A 249 24.35 -50.83 -5.11
CA ALA A 249 23.80 -51.59 -6.23
C ALA A 249 22.99 -52.77 -5.68
N ASN A 250 21.92 -53.17 -6.36
CA ASN A 250 21.13 -54.33 -5.93
C ASN A 250 21.99 -55.60 -5.88
N THR A 251 21.96 -56.34 -4.78
CA THR A 251 22.82 -57.52 -4.57
C THR A 251 22.05 -58.76 -4.13
N ASN A 252 22.54 -59.92 -4.54
CA ASN A 252 21.99 -61.25 -4.27
C ASN A 252 22.88 -62.03 -3.28
N GLY A 253 23.91 -61.42 -2.69
CA GLY A 253 24.80 -62.07 -1.72
C GLY A 253 25.53 -63.28 -2.33
N ASP A 254 26.48 -63.01 -3.22
CA ASP A 254 27.30 -63.98 -3.99
C ASP A 254 26.52 -64.87 -5.00
N LYS A 255 25.19 -64.72 -5.13
CA LYS A 255 24.36 -65.56 -6.02
C LYS A 255 23.96 -64.88 -7.33
N LYS A 256 24.90 -64.80 -8.25
CA LYS A 256 24.60 -64.32 -9.60
C LYS A 256 23.51 -65.19 -10.28
N TYR A 257 22.44 -64.56 -10.79
CA TYR A 257 21.30 -65.19 -11.51
C TYR A 257 20.37 -66.10 -10.67
N ASP A 258 20.08 -65.77 -9.40
CA ASP A 258 18.99 -66.38 -8.62
C ASP A 258 17.73 -65.48 -8.69
N ALA A 259 16.74 -65.90 -9.49
CA ALA A 259 15.48 -65.20 -9.76
C ALA A 259 14.58 -64.95 -8.53
N SER A 260 14.98 -65.39 -7.34
CA SER A 260 14.31 -65.02 -6.09
C SER A 260 14.75 -63.67 -5.51
N TYR A 261 15.65 -62.94 -6.19
CA TYR A 261 16.18 -61.63 -5.80
C TYR A 261 16.30 -60.64 -6.98
N GLU A 262 15.67 -60.92 -8.12
CA GLU A 262 15.50 -59.93 -9.19
C GLU A 262 14.57 -58.80 -8.69
N ILE A 263 14.83 -57.56 -9.12
CA ILE A 263 13.92 -56.44 -8.86
C ILE A 263 12.86 -56.41 -9.96
N ASP A 264 11.59 -56.48 -9.54
CA ASP A 264 10.40 -56.37 -10.38
C ASP A 264 9.90 -54.91 -10.33
N PRO A 265 10.38 -54.00 -11.21
CA PRO A 265 9.87 -52.64 -11.26
C PRO A 265 8.41 -52.61 -11.71
N PRO A 266 7.58 -51.71 -11.14
CA PRO A 266 6.22 -51.55 -11.62
C PRO A 266 6.17 -50.87 -12.99
N TRP A 267 7.25 -50.20 -13.40
CA TRP A 267 7.46 -49.58 -14.71
C TRP A 267 8.20 -50.49 -15.69
N ASN A 268 8.12 -50.15 -16.98
CA ASN A 268 8.87 -50.79 -18.06
C ASN A 268 10.40 -50.67 -17.81
N ALA A 269 11.09 -51.81 -17.71
CA ALA A 269 12.55 -51.89 -17.67
C ALA A 269 13.00 -53.11 -18.49
N PRO A 270 13.13 -52.99 -19.83
CA PRO A 270 13.37 -54.13 -20.70
C PRO A 270 14.83 -54.59 -20.64
N ASP A 271 15.16 -55.47 -19.69
CA ASP A 271 16.49 -56.07 -19.59
C ASP A 271 16.89 -56.89 -20.84
N ALA A 272 18.19 -57.02 -21.10
CA ALA A 272 18.71 -57.75 -22.24
C ALA A 272 18.45 -59.27 -22.23
N ASP A 273 18.14 -59.89 -21.08
CA ASP A 273 17.66 -61.28 -21.03
C ASP A 273 16.13 -61.42 -21.13
N GLY A 274 15.40 -60.30 -21.01
CA GLY A 274 13.94 -60.22 -21.09
C GLY A 274 13.20 -60.59 -19.81
N GLY A 275 13.91 -60.71 -18.69
CA GLY A 275 13.37 -60.87 -17.34
C GLY A 275 13.29 -59.56 -16.54
N ASN A 276 13.36 -59.71 -15.22
CA ASN A 276 13.39 -58.61 -14.26
C ASN A 276 14.85 -58.22 -13.97
N LEU A 277 15.08 -57.07 -13.32
CA LEU A 277 16.43 -56.53 -13.11
C LEU A 277 17.29 -57.46 -12.22
N ASN A 278 18.35 -58.03 -12.81
CA ASN A 278 19.31 -58.92 -12.18
C ASN A 278 20.23 -58.19 -11.18
N GLU A 279 21.05 -58.97 -10.45
CA GLU A 279 22.10 -58.43 -9.58
C GLU A 279 23.00 -57.41 -10.29
N ALA A 280 23.20 -56.29 -9.59
CA ALA A 280 23.86 -55.06 -9.98
C ALA A 280 23.17 -54.22 -11.06
N GLU A 281 22.10 -54.64 -11.77
CA GLU A 281 21.48 -53.83 -12.84
C GLU A 281 20.82 -52.54 -12.33
N PHE A 282 20.40 -52.50 -11.07
CA PHE A 282 19.92 -51.30 -10.39
C PHE A 282 21.00 -50.69 -9.48
N ILE A 283 21.18 -49.37 -9.55
CA ILE A 283 22.02 -48.57 -8.68
C ILE A 283 21.18 -47.46 -8.07
N GLU A 284 21.36 -47.18 -6.79
CA GLU A 284 20.85 -45.98 -6.12
C GLU A 284 21.87 -45.34 -5.19
N GLY A 285 21.60 -44.11 -4.76
CA GLY A 285 22.38 -43.41 -3.75
C GLY A 285 21.72 -42.15 -3.23
N GLY A 286 22.35 -41.56 -2.22
CA GLY A 286 21.92 -40.33 -1.55
C GLY A 286 23.09 -39.41 -1.27
N LEU A 287 22.82 -38.11 -1.26
CA LEU A 287 23.83 -37.07 -1.07
C LEU A 287 23.25 -35.85 -0.34
N ASN A 288 23.75 -35.52 0.86
CA ASN A 288 23.45 -34.25 1.54
C ASN A 288 24.30 -33.13 0.90
N LEU A 289 23.70 -32.37 0.00
CA LEU A 289 24.37 -31.25 -0.69
C LEU A 289 24.62 -30.05 0.23
N THR A 290 23.90 -29.92 1.34
CA THR A 290 24.12 -28.82 2.29
C THR A 290 25.36 -29.06 3.12
N ASP A 291 25.54 -30.27 3.66
CA ASP A 291 26.78 -30.70 4.36
C ASP A 291 28.03 -30.48 3.51
N LEU A 292 27.94 -30.78 2.22
CA LEU A 292 29.03 -30.62 1.25
C LEU A 292 29.26 -29.17 0.82
N GLY A 293 28.39 -28.23 1.20
CA GLY A 293 28.45 -26.85 0.74
C GLY A 293 28.14 -26.68 -0.77
N LEU A 294 27.43 -27.64 -1.36
CA LEU A 294 27.08 -27.73 -2.78
C LEU A 294 25.62 -27.37 -3.07
N GLN A 295 24.88 -26.83 -2.10
CA GLN A 295 23.51 -26.36 -2.27
C GLN A 295 23.34 -25.39 -3.46
N GLY A 296 22.25 -25.55 -4.22
CA GLY A 296 21.99 -24.78 -5.43
C GLY A 296 20.53 -24.84 -5.86
N CYS A 297 20.18 -24.01 -6.84
CA CYS A 297 18.93 -24.09 -7.59
C CYS A 297 19.22 -24.88 -8.87
N PHE A 298 19.19 -26.20 -8.73
CA PHE A 298 19.24 -27.16 -9.83
C PHE A 298 17.87 -27.22 -10.50
N SER A 299 17.85 -27.37 -11.82
CA SER A 299 16.66 -27.45 -12.67
C SER A 299 16.63 -28.67 -13.58
N THR A 300 17.77 -29.33 -13.80
CA THR A 300 17.90 -30.50 -14.68
C THR A 300 18.82 -31.53 -14.04
N PHE A 301 18.45 -32.81 -14.14
CA PHE A 301 19.36 -33.92 -13.87
C PHE A 301 19.76 -34.60 -15.17
N VAL A 302 21.01 -35.10 -15.25
CA VAL A 302 21.48 -35.94 -16.36
C VAL A 302 22.25 -37.11 -15.79
N ALA A 303 21.66 -38.31 -15.81
CA ALA A 303 22.38 -39.54 -15.54
C ALA A 303 23.15 -39.95 -16.80
N ASN A 304 24.41 -40.39 -16.67
CA ASN A 304 25.22 -40.77 -17.82
C ASN A 304 26.05 -42.05 -17.61
N SER A 305 26.14 -42.87 -18.66
CA SER A 305 26.89 -44.12 -18.65
C SER A 305 28.29 -43.93 -19.24
N ARG A 306 29.30 -44.52 -18.59
CA ARG A 306 30.71 -44.23 -18.88
C ARG A 306 31.64 -45.43 -18.80
N SER A 307 32.59 -45.47 -19.73
CA SER A 307 33.53 -46.59 -19.92
C SER A 307 34.49 -46.85 -18.74
N SER A 308 34.76 -45.83 -17.91
CA SER A 308 35.54 -45.93 -16.68
C SER A 308 35.21 -44.76 -15.74
N GLN A 309 35.50 -44.91 -14.44
CA GLN A 309 35.40 -43.88 -13.42
C GLN A 309 36.26 -42.63 -13.70
N GLU A 310 37.31 -42.73 -14.52
CA GLU A 310 38.16 -41.59 -14.90
C GLU A 310 37.33 -40.50 -15.62
N LEU A 311 37.48 -39.22 -15.24
CA LEU A 311 36.74 -38.10 -15.84
C LEU A 311 36.91 -37.97 -17.37
N GLY A 312 38.06 -38.37 -17.91
CA GLY A 312 38.33 -38.39 -19.35
C GLY A 312 37.80 -39.62 -20.12
N SER A 313 37.06 -40.52 -19.47
CA SER A 313 36.52 -41.73 -20.10
C SER A 313 35.46 -41.39 -21.17
N THR A 314 35.18 -42.31 -22.08
CA THR A 314 34.14 -42.09 -23.10
C THR A 314 32.78 -42.30 -22.48
N LEU A 315 31.90 -41.30 -22.67
CA LEU A 315 30.47 -41.39 -22.39
C LEU A 315 29.78 -42.14 -23.52
N HIS A 316 28.75 -42.90 -23.16
CA HIS A 316 28.02 -43.76 -24.09
C HIS A 316 26.56 -43.34 -24.23
N ASP A 317 25.91 -43.05 -23.10
CA ASP A 317 24.46 -42.85 -22.98
C ASP A 317 24.10 -41.79 -21.93
N PHE A 318 22.90 -41.19 -22.04
CA PHE A 318 22.32 -40.33 -21.01
C PHE A 318 20.79 -40.39 -20.92
N ALA A 319 20.30 -40.40 -19.68
CA ALA A 319 18.90 -40.13 -19.35
C ALA A 319 18.81 -38.78 -18.63
N SER A 320 18.01 -37.84 -19.13
CA SER A 320 17.92 -36.48 -18.60
C SER A 320 16.48 -36.02 -18.40
N GLY A 321 16.18 -35.41 -17.26
CA GLY A 321 14.86 -34.85 -16.96
C GLY A 321 14.91 -33.56 -16.16
N GLN A 322 13.77 -32.86 -16.11
CA GLN A 322 13.61 -31.66 -15.29
C GLN A 322 13.56 -32.05 -13.80
N PHE A 323 14.33 -31.35 -12.97
CA PHE A 323 14.52 -31.63 -11.55
C PHE A 323 14.78 -30.32 -10.80
N ASN A 324 13.72 -29.76 -10.21
CA ASN A 324 13.67 -28.39 -9.73
C ASN A 324 13.76 -28.29 -8.20
N THR A 325 14.89 -27.76 -7.73
CA THR A 325 15.16 -27.52 -6.29
C THR A 325 14.97 -26.04 -5.90
N CYS A 326 14.67 -25.19 -6.87
CA CYS A 326 14.52 -23.74 -6.70
C CYS A 326 13.22 -23.41 -5.96
N GLY A 327 13.23 -22.36 -5.13
CA GLY A 327 11.99 -21.78 -4.64
C GLY A 327 11.35 -20.86 -5.68
N SER A 328 10.24 -20.22 -5.31
CA SER A 328 9.60 -19.18 -6.13
C SER A 328 9.36 -17.93 -5.32
N LEU A 329 9.36 -16.77 -5.99
CA LEU A 329 9.14 -15.47 -5.36
C LEU A 329 8.15 -14.62 -6.16
N ASN A 330 7.04 -14.27 -5.52
CA ASN A 330 6.08 -13.30 -6.05
C ASN A 330 6.05 -12.03 -5.19
N VAL A 331 6.07 -10.87 -5.83
CA VAL A 331 5.85 -9.58 -5.17
C VAL A 331 4.45 -9.11 -5.47
N SER A 332 3.61 -8.88 -4.45
CA SER A 332 2.26 -8.34 -4.64
C SER A 332 2.17 -6.86 -4.26
N LYS A 333 1.41 -6.12 -5.07
CA LYS A 333 1.07 -4.72 -4.89
C LYS A 333 -0.44 -4.57 -4.90
N PHE A 334 -0.94 -3.87 -3.89
CA PHE A 334 -2.33 -3.48 -3.81
C PHE A 334 -2.44 -1.99 -3.50
N VAL A 335 -3.52 -1.38 -3.97
CA VAL A 335 -3.95 -0.07 -3.50
C VAL A 335 -4.77 -0.32 -2.24
N ASP A 336 -4.19 0.09 -1.12
CA ASP A 336 -4.72 -0.08 0.23
C ASP A 336 -5.76 1.02 0.47
N TYR A 337 -7.02 0.63 0.70
CA TYR A 337 -8.14 1.58 0.72
C TYR A 337 -8.54 2.10 2.11
N ASP A 338 -8.03 1.51 3.20
CA ASP A 338 -8.29 1.98 4.57
C ASP A 338 -7.01 2.41 5.32
N GLY A 339 -5.84 2.06 4.79
CA GLY A 339 -4.52 2.47 5.25
C GLY A 339 -3.91 1.57 6.31
N ASP A 340 -4.42 0.36 6.54
CA ASP A 340 -3.95 -0.53 7.61
C ASP A 340 -2.66 -1.32 7.27
N GLY A 341 -2.29 -1.39 5.98
CA GLY A 341 -1.10 -2.08 5.49
C GLY A 341 -1.29 -3.57 5.15
N ILE A 342 -2.52 -4.08 5.16
CA ILE A 342 -2.92 -5.46 4.87
C ILE A 342 -3.73 -5.48 3.56
N GLN A 343 -3.58 -6.54 2.77
CA GLN A 343 -4.34 -6.69 1.53
C GLN A 343 -5.72 -7.29 1.82
N ASP A 344 -6.77 -6.48 1.67
CA ASP A 344 -8.12 -6.81 2.07
C ASP A 344 -9.07 -7.06 0.88
N VAL A 345 -10.27 -7.61 1.16
CA VAL A 345 -11.26 -7.93 0.11
C VAL A 345 -11.93 -6.65 -0.39
N GLY A 346 -11.32 -6.06 -1.41
CA GLY A 346 -11.78 -4.82 -2.03
C GLY A 346 -10.63 -4.02 -2.64
N ASP A 347 -9.42 -4.18 -2.10
CA ASP A 347 -8.22 -3.49 -2.55
C ASP A 347 -7.91 -3.75 -4.02
N GLY A 348 -7.55 -2.69 -4.73
CA GLY A 348 -7.27 -2.73 -6.15
C GLY A 348 -5.88 -3.33 -6.45
N PRO A 349 -5.69 -4.03 -7.58
CA PRO A 349 -4.36 -4.38 -8.06
C PRO A 349 -3.57 -3.11 -8.41
N GLY A 350 -2.26 -3.13 -8.20
CA GLY A 350 -1.40 -2.00 -8.52
C GLY A 350 -0.58 -2.14 -9.80
N ASP A 351 -0.18 -1.01 -10.38
CA ASP A 351 0.85 -0.89 -11.43
C ASP A 351 2.04 -0.09 -10.87
N TRP A 352 2.91 -0.76 -10.10
CA TRP A 352 4.11 -0.18 -9.50
C TRP A 352 5.37 -0.92 -9.92
N THR A 353 6.44 -0.18 -10.14
CA THR A 353 7.74 -0.76 -10.51
C THR A 353 8.51 -1.24 -9.28
N PHE A 354 8.87 -2.52 -9.29
CA PHE A 354 9.74 -3.14 -8.30
C PHE A 354 11.09 -3.53 -8.90
N ASN A 355 12.08 -3.63 -8.01
CA ASN A 355 13.39 -4.21 -8.29
C ASN A 355 13.77 -5.16 -7.15
N VAL A 356 14.06 -6.41 -7.49
CA VAL A 356 14.41 -7.46 -6.51
C VAL A 356 15.87 -7.86 -6.72
N THR A 357 16.65 -7.81 -5.64
CA THR A 357 18.05 -8.21 -5.63
C THR A 357 18.32 -9.32 -4.63
N GLY A 358 19.20 -10.26 -4.98
CA GLY A 358 19.58 -11.35 -4.09
C GLY A 358 20.03 -12.62 -4.80
N PRO A 359 20.10 -13.75 -4.07
CA PRO A 359 19.99 -13.83 -2.61
C PRO A 359 21.22 -13.20 -1.94
N ALA A 360 21.05 -12.57 -0.77
CA ALA A 360 22.12 -11.94 -0.02
C ALA A 360 23.26 -12.94 0.29
N PRO A 361 24.55 -12.56 0.15
CA PRO A 361 25.05 -11.19 -0.02
C PRO A 361 25.09 -10.67 -1.47
N SER A 362 24.58 -11.42 -2.46
CA SER A 362 24.48 -10.92 -3.83
C SER A 362 23.54 -9.71 -3.91
N THR A 363 23.91 -8.74 -4.75
CA THR A 363 23.08 -7.58 -5.09
C THR A 363 22.64 -7.59 -6.54
N ASN A 364 22.79 -8.72 -7.25
CA ASN A 364 22.34 -8.87 -8.62
C ASN A 364 20.81 -8.77 -8.70
N VAL A 365 20.30 -8.12 -9.74
CA VAL A 365 18.86 -8.06 -10.02
C VAL A 365 18.41 -9.42 -10.53
N VAL A 366 17.37 -9.98 -9.91
CA VAL A 366 16.79 -11.28 -10.28
C VAL A 366 15.48 -11.09 -11.05
N CYS A 367 14.70 -10.08 -10.67
CA CYS A 367 13.52 -9.62 -11.41
C CYS A 367 13.34 -8.12 -11.19
N SER A 368 12.82 -7.43 -12.20
CA SER A 368 12.49 -6.00 -12.13
C SER A 368 11.44 -5.65 -13.17
N GLY A 369 10.47 -4.81 -12.80
CA GLY A 369 9.40 -4.39 -13.71
C GLY A 369 8.18 -3.87 -12.96
N PRO A 370 7.16 -3.37 -13.69
CA PRO A 370 5.84 -3.14 -13.14
C PRO A 370 5.17 -4.46 -12.73
N THR A 371 4.29 -4.39 -11.74
CA THR A 371 3.31 -5.45 -11.45
C THR A 371 2.29 -5.60 -12.59
N GLY A 372 1.77 -6.81 -12.76
CA GLY A 372 0.72 -7.12 -13.74
C GLY A 372 -0.65 -6.53 -13.38
N PRO A 373 -1.67 -6.71 -14.24
CA PRO A 373 -3.04 -6.23 -14.00
C PRO A 373 -3.73 -6.83 -12.76
N ASP A 374 -3.16 -7.88 -12.18
CA ASP A 374 -3.53 -8.54 -10.93
C ASP A 374 -2.74 -8.03 -9.71
N GLY A 375 -1.83 -7.08 -9.91
CA GLY A 375 -0.96 -6.54 -8.87
C GLY A 375 0.26 -7.41 -8.57
N ILE A 376 0.57 -8.43 -9.37
CA ILE A 376 1.66 -9.37 -9.09
C ILE A 376 2.85 -9.14 -10.03
N LEU A 377 4.06 -9.11 -9.49
CA LEU A 377 5.31 -9.31 -10.22
C LEU A 377 5.81 -10.71 -9.90
N GLU A 378 5.72 -11.61 -10.87
CA GLU A 378 6.26 -12.96 -10.79
C GLU A 378 7.75 -12.93 -11.12
N CYS A 379 8.59 -13.42 -10.20
CA CYS A 379 10.03 -13.52 -10.41
C CYS A 379 10.48 -14.91 -10.89
N GLY A 380 9.53 -15.83 -11.09
CA GLY A 380 9.78 -17.20 -11.49
C GLY A 380 10.46 -18.02 -10.40
N THR A 381 11.26 -19.00 -10.84
CA THR A 381 12.12 -19.81 -9.98
C THR A 381 13.35 -19.03 -9.54
N VAL A 382 13.68 -19.09 -8.25
CA VAL A 382 14.82 -18.38 -7.67
C VAL A 382 15.54 -19.27 -6.65
N PRO A 383 16.86 -19.12 -6.46
CA PRO A 383 17.58 -19.81 -5.40
C PRO A 383 16.99 -19.59 -3.99
N SER A 384 17.23 -20.53 -3.07
CA SER A 384 16.93 -20.30 -1.66
C SER A 384 17.82 -19.19 -1.09
N GLY A 385 17.28 -18.36 -0.19
CA GLY A 385 18.02 -17.29 0.47
C GLY A 385 17.19 -16.03 0.72
N THR A 386 17.82 -14.98 1.23
CA THR A 386 17.15 -13.71 1.55
C THR A 386 17.29 -12.70 0.41
N TYR A 387 16.17 -12.27 -0.15
CA TYR A 387 16.07 -11.25 -1.20
C TYR A 387 15.70 -9.89 -0.62
N THR A 388 16.18 -8.82 -1.24
CA THR A 388 15.72 -7.46 -0.99
C THR A 388 14.77 -7.04 -2.10
N VAL A 389 13.51 -6.81 -1.75
CA VAL A 389 12.47 -6.30 -2.67
C VAL A 389 12.34 -4.80 -2.45
N THR A 390 12.48 -4.02 -3.51
CA THR A 390 12.42 -2.55 -3.48
C THR A 390 11.31 -2.03 -4.39
N GLU A 391 10.32 -1.37 -3.80
CA GLU A 391 9.31 -0.58 -4.50
C GLU A 391 9.87 0.78 -4.90
N THR A 392 9.56 1.23 -6.12
CA THR A 392 9.71 2.65 -6.53
C THR A 392 8.39 3.37 -6.27
N GLN A 393 8.40 4.33 -5.34
CA GLN A 393 7.21 5.09 -4.96
C GLN A 393 6.81 6.11 -6.05
N VAL A 394 5.50 6.23 -6.26
CA VAL A 394 4.88 7.23 -7.15
C VAL A 394 4.50 8.46 -6.33
N THR A 395 4.68 9.66 -6.88
CA THR A 395 4.19 10.92 -6.28
C THR A 395 2.70 10.81 -5.93
N ASP A 396 2.27 11.51 -4.89
CA ASP A 396 0.90 11.51 -4.36
C ASP A 396 0.45 10.19 -3.71
N TYR A 397 1.34 9.19 -3.58
CA TYR A 397 1.10 7.96 -2.81
C TYR A 397 2.09 7.81 -1.66
N TYR A 398 1.67 7.10 -0.62
CA TYR A 398 2.56 6.60 0.42
C TYR A 398 2.34 5.11 0.70
N ASN A 399 3.41 4.46 1.14
CA ASN A 399 3.40 3.07 1.51
C ASN A 399 2.82 2.91 2.93
N THR A 400 1.87 1.99 3.07
CA THR A 400 1.11 1.74 4.31
C THR A 400 1.69 0.60 5.15
N LYS A 401 2.74 -0.08 4.66
CA LYS A 401 3.35 -1.21 5.36
C LYS A 401 3.93 -0.78 6.71
N ALA A 402 3.51 -1.51 7.75
CA ALA A 402 3.93 -1.27 9.12
C ALA A 402 5.46 -1.17 9.27
N GLY A 403 5.92 -0.09 9.92
CA GLY A 403 7.33 0.16 10.21
C GLY A 403 8.09 0.97 9.16
N THR A 404 7.48 1.30 8.02
CA THR A 404 8.08 2.27 7.08
C THR A 404 7.80 3.71 7.52
N THR A 405 8.79 4.60 7.43
CA THR A 405 8.58 6.02 7.70
C THR A 405 7.90 6.67 6.50
N VAL A 406 6.66 7.12 6.67
CA VAL A 406 5.91 7.87 5.66
C VAL A 406 6.68 9.12 5.26
N ALA A 407 7.25 9.11 4.05
CA ALA A 407 7.81 10.30 3.43
C ALA A 407 6.65 11.15 2.90
N VAL A 408 6.53 12.39 3.37
CA VAL A 408 5.50 13.33 2.93
C VAL A 408 5.69 13.63 1.44
N ASN A 409 4.71 13.21 0.63
CA ASN A 409 4.61 13.34 -0.83
C ASN A 409 5.95 13.59 -1.57
N GLY A 410 6.73 12.52 -1.76
CA GLY A 410 8.02 12.58 -2.45
C GLY A 410 8.38 11.27 -3.15
N SER A 411 8.99 11.37 -4.33
CA SER A 411 9.55 10.23 -5.05
C SER A 411 10.69 9.59 -4.23
N GLY A 412 10.60 8.28 -3.99
CA GLY A 412 11.57 7.54 -3.19
C GLY A 412 11.47 6.04 -3.41
N THR A 413 12.13 5.27 -2.55
CA THR A 413 12.12 3.81 -2.59
C THR A 413 11.80 3.22 -1.23
N VAL A 414 10.96 2.19 -1.20
CA VAL A 414 10.64 1.43 0.01
C VAL A 414 11.16 0.01 -0.16
N SER A 415 12.03 -0.45 0.74
CA SER A 415 12.67 -1.76 0.65
C SER A 415 12.31 -2.65 1.83
N THR A 416 12.19 -3.95 1.57
CA THR A 416 11.93 -4.99 2.57
C THR A 416 12.71 -6.25 2.20
N THR A 417 12.91 -7.15 3.15
CA THR A 417 13.52 -8.47 2.88
C THR A 417 12.48 -9.58 2.90
N VAL A 418 12.68 -10.60 2.06
CA VAL A 418 11.89 -11.83 2.02
C VAL A 418 12.82 -13.03 1.90
N THR A 419 12.55 -14.12 2.61
CA THR A 419 13.38 -15.33 2.56
C THR A 419 12.65 -16.42 1.78
N VAL A 420 13.30 -16.92 0.73
CA VAL A 420 12.85 -18.05 -0.08
C VAL A 420 13.50 -19.33 0.48
N GLY A 421 12.70 -20.35 0.78
CA GLY A 421 13.18 -21.68 1.16
C GLY A 421 13.50 -22.55 -0.06
N LEU A 422 14.25 -23.65 0.14
CA LEU A 422 14.44 -24.68 -0.88
C LEU A 422 13.09 -25.23 -1.33
N GLY A 423 12.82 -25.27 -2.65
CA GLY A 423 11.51 -25.64 -3.23
C GLY A 423 10.31 -24.79 -2.75
N GLY A 424 10.54 -23.73 -1.97
CA GLY A 424 9.49 -23.02 -1.24
C GLY A 424 8.95 -21.82 -2.02
N ALA A 425 7.62 -21.69 -2.06
CA ALA A 425 6.98 -20.46 -2.52
C ALA A 425 7.04 -19.39 -1.42
N ALA A 426 7.63 -18.24 -1.73
CA ALA A 426 7.61 -17.05 -0.89
C ALA A 426 6.85 -15.91 -1.57
N SER A 427 6.21 -15.06 -0.77
CA SER A 427 5.61 -13.84 -1.26
C SER A 427 5.88 -12.68 -0.32
N VAL A 428 5.81 -11.46 -0.88
CA VAL A 428 5.83 -10.24 -0.07
C VAL A 428 4.90 -9.20 -0.67
N SER A 429 4.09 -8.60 0.19
CA SER A 429 3.09 -7.61 -0.18
C SER A 429 3.50 -6.19 0.20
N PHE A 430 2.99 -5.22 -0.57
CA PHE A 430 3.16 -3.79 -0.37
C PHE A 430 1.82 -3.08 -0.63
N GLY A 431 1.19 -2.51 0.40
CA GLY A 431 0.05 -1.59 0.26
C GLY A 431 0.53 -0.16 0.00
N ASN A 432 -0.13 0.57 -0.91
CA ASN A 432 -0.02 2.03 -1.03
C ASN A 432 -1.42 2.66 -1.03
N ILE A 433 -1.57 3.79 -0.37
CA ILE A 433 -2.77 4.65 -0.43
C ILE A 433 -2.36 6.03 -0.95
N CYS A 434 -3.29 6.75 -1.58
CA CYS A 434 -3.00 8.10 -2.03
C CYS A 434 -3.26 9.17 -0.97
N TYR A 435 -2.47 10.23 -1.05
CA TYR A 435 -2.80 11.49 -0.42
C TYR A 435 -4.02 12.12 -1.09
N VAL A 436 -4.87 12.77 -0.29
CA VAL A 436 -6.09 13.43 -0.74
C VAL A 436 -5.91 14.94 -0.77
N ASP A 437 -6.35 15.54 -1.87
CA ASP A 437 -6.46 16.99 -2.02
C ASP A 437 -7.92 17.43 -1.77
N LYS A 438 -8.15 18.23 -0.72
CA LYS A 438 -9.48 18.75 -0.37
C LYS A 438 -9.70 20.15 -0.95
N LEU A 439 -10.56 20.26 -1.96
CA LEU A 439 -11.00 21.54 -2.52
C LEU A 439 -12.10 22.15 -1.63
N LEU A 440 -11.78 23.23 -0.92
CA LEU A 440 -12.75 24.05 -0.20
C LEU A 440 -13.30 25.12 -1.16
N GLN A 441 -14.61 25.15 -1.38
CA GLN A 441 -15.23 26.03 -2.36
C GLN A 441 -16.44 26.78 -1.80
N VAL A 442 -16.57 28.06 -2.14
CA VAL A 442 -17.74 28.90 -1.88
C VAL A 442 -18.28 29.42 -3.22
N THR A 443 -19.55 29.15 -3.48
CA THR A 443 -20.26 29.49 -4.73
C THR A 443 -21.37 30.51 -4.51
N GLY A 444 -21.86 31.14 -5.58
CA GLY A 444 -22.91 32.16 -5.48
C GLY A 444 -22.45 33.49 -4.87
N VAL A 445 -21.13 33.72 -4.78
CA VAL A 445 -20.55 34.96 -4.24
C VAL A 445 -20.94 36.15 -5.14
N PRO A 446 -21.47 37.25 -4.60
CA PRO A 446 -21.87 38.41 -5.39
C PRO A 446 -20.71 39.05 -6.16
N THR A 447 -21.04 39.70 -7.27
CA THR A 447 -20.10 40.45 -8.11
C THR A 447 -20.43 41.94 -8.11
N GLY A 448 -19.51 42.77 -8.61
CA GLY A 448 -19.69 44.23 -8.65
C GLY A 448 -19.61 44.87 -7.26
N ALA A 449 -20.48 45.84 -6.99
CA ALA A 449 -20.42 46.68 -5.78
C ALA A 449 -20.61 45.92 -4.45
N ASN A 450 -21.20 44.71 -4.50
CA ASN A 450 -21.44 43.86 -3.32
C ASN A 450 -20.39 42.74 -3.17
N ALA A 451 -19.38 42.67 -4.03
CA ALA A 451 -18.37 41.62 -3.96
C ALA A 451 -17.52 41.76 -2.68
N PRO A 452 -17.30 40.68 -1.91
CA PRO A 452 -16.39 40.72 -0.77
C PRO A 452 -14.94 40.96 -1.25
N ALA A 453 -14.18 41.74 -0.49
CA ALA A 453 -12.78 42.04 -0.81
C ALA A 453 -11.87 40.80 -0.73
N SER A 454 -12.20 39.87 0.16
CA SER A 454 -11.56 38.56 0.30
C SER A 454 -12.51 37.58 0.99
N ILE A 455 -12.33 36.29 0.72
CA ILE A 455 -12.90 35.19 1.51
C ILE A 455 -11.72 34.36 2.01
N THR A 456 -11.71 34.03 3.30
CA THR A 456 -10.67 33.20 3.91
C THR A 456 -11.34 32.00 4.56
N ALA A 457 -11.04 30.81 4.06
CA ALA A 457 -11.38 29.59 4.75
C ALA A 457 -10.49 29.40 5.98
N GLN A 458 -10.98 28.62 6.91
CA GLN A 458 -10.32 28.19 8.11
C GLN A 458 -10.56 26.71 8.24
N TYR A 459 -9.51 25.91 8.33
CA TYR A 459 -9.62 24.45 8.46
C TYR A 459 -8.81 23.93 9.65
N LYS A 460 -9.29 22.86 10.28
CA LYS A 460 -8.51 22.02 11.20
C LYS A 460 -8.47 20.60 10.63
N ILE A 461 -7.35 19.91 10.81
CA ILE A 461 -7.19 18.50 10.44
C ILE A 461 -7.21 17.70 11.73
N ASN A 462 -8.10 16.73 11.82
CA ASN A 462 -8.43 15.97 13.02
C ASN A 462 -8.76 16.90 14.21
N ASN A 463 -8.58 16.40 15.43
CA ASN A 463 -8.79 17.13 16.68
C ASN A 463 -7.73 18.23 16.96
N ALA A 464 -7.23 18.92 15.94
CA ALA A 464 -6.30 20.04 16.09
C ALA A 464 -6.96 21.22 16.81
N ALA A 465 -6.27 21.77 17.82
CA ALA A 465 -6.83 22.75 18.74
C ALA A 465 -7.12 24.14 18.14
N THR A 466 -6.65 24.43 16.92
CA THR A 466 -6.76 25.74 16.27
C THR A 466 -6.94 25.60 14.76
N PHE A 467 -7.85 26.38 14.19
CA PHE A 467 -8.00 26.52 12.74
C PHE A 467 -6.80 27.23 12.09
N THR A 468 -6.41 26.75 10.92
CA THR A 468 -5.42 27.37 10.02
C THR A 468 -6.14 28.21 8.96
N ASN A 469 -5.71 29.46 8.76
CA ASN A 469 -6.27 30.33 7.70
C ASN A 469 -5.77 29.90 6.31
N LEU A 470 -6.70 29.74 5.37
CA LEU A 470 -6.45 29.46 3.95
C LEU A 470 -7.21 30.49 3.08
N PRO A 471 -6.54 31.50 2.51
CA PRO A 471 -7.17 32.47 1.63
C PRO A 471 -7.74 31.80 0.37
N LEU A 472 -9.00 32.08 0.04
CA LEU A 472 -9.62 31.57 -1.19
C LEU A 472 -9.25 32.46 -2.39
N THR A 473 -9.08 31.84 -3.55
CA THR A 473 -8.86 32.52 -4.83
C THR A 473 -10.19 32.69 -5.57
N ASN A 474 -10.43 33.87 -6.15
CA ASN A 474 -11.59 34.15 -6.98
C ASN A 474 -11.40 33.55 -8.39
N ASN A 475 -12.19 32.55 -8.74
CA ASN A 475 -12.10 31.84 -10.02
C ASN A 475 -12.98 32.47 -11.11
N GLY A 476 -13.67 33.57 -10.81
CA GLY A 476 -14.73 34.14 -11.64
C GLY A 476 -16.08 33.45 -11.42
N GLY A 477 -17.13 33.98 -12.07
CA GLY A 477 -18.49 33.40 -12.02
C GLY A 477 -19.17 33.36 -10.64
N GLY A 478 -18.59 33.99 -9.61
CA GLY A 478 -19.06 33.89 -8.22
C GLY A 478 -18.57 32.65 -7.48
N ALA A 479 -17.54 31.95 -7.99
CA ALA A 479 -16.88 30.84 -7.32
C ALA A 479 -15.52 31.26 -6.75
N TRP A 480 -15.28 30.93 -5.48
CA TRP A 480 -14.01 31.11 -4.79
C TRP A 480 -13.55 29.76 -4.22
N SER A 481 -12.26 29.42 -4.31
CA SER A 481 -11.76 28.16 -3.74
C SER A 481 -10.28 28.18 -3.37
N ALA A 482 -9.88 27.20 -2.58
CA ALA A 482 -8.50 26.83 -2.29
C ALA A 482 -8.43 25.33 -1.95
N THR A 483 -7.25 24.73 -2.10
CA THR A 483 -7.04 23.30 -1.84
C THR A 483 -6.20 23.12 -0.58
N VAL A 484 -6.60 22.19 0.29
CA VAL A 484 -5.77 21.63 1.36
C VAL A 484 -5.15 20.36 0.80
N ASN A 485 -3.84 20.37 0.58
CA ASN A 485 -3.14 19.27 -0.09
C ASN A 485 -2.50 18.30 0.91
N ASN A 486 -2.20 17.08 0.47
CA ASN A 486 -1.47 16.05 1.22
C ASN A 486 -2.18 15.54 2.49
N LEU A 487 -3.51 15.42 2.47
CA LEU A 487 -4.28 14.80 3.55
C LEU A 487 -4.18 13.28 3.46
N LEU A 488 -4.32 12.58 4.59
CA LEU A 488 -4.51 11.13 4.61
C LEU A 488 -6.01 10.83 4.43
N GLN A 489 -6.38 9.68 3.87
CA GLN A 489 -7.80 9.28 3.79
C GLN A 489 -8.43 9.07 5.18
N THR A 490 -7.59 8.80 6.18
CA THR A 490 -7.97 8.70 7.60
C THR A 490 -8.10 10.05 8.31
N ASP A 491 -7.75 11.17 7.66
CA ASP A 491 -7.93 12.49 8.24
C ASP A 491 -9.40 12.93 8.19
N LEU A 492 -9.85 13.54 9.28
CA LEU A 492 -11.08 14.33 9.33
C LEU A 492 -10.72 15.80 9.10
N VAL A 493 -11.51 16.56 8.35
CA VAL A 493 -11.23 17.98 8.08
C VAL A 493 -12.44 18.86 8.27
N ASP A 494 -12.39 19.68 9.30
CA ASP A 494 -13.47 20.59 9.68
C ASP A 494 -13.16 21.96 9.10
N TRP A 495 -14.15 22.61 8.49
CA TRP A 495 -13.90 23.90 7.86
C TRP A 495 -15.04 24.89 7.97
N GLN A 496 -14.62 26.15 8.05
CA GLN A 496 -15.46 27.33 8.14
C GLN A 496 -14.84 28.44 7.28
N TYR A 497 -15.54 29.54 7.06
CA TYR A 497 -14.95 30.72 6.42
C TYR A 497 -15.46 32.03 6.98
N TYR A 498 -14.67 33.09 6.77
CA TYR A 498 -15.05 34.47 7.03
C TYR A 498 -14.72 35.36 5.82
N ILE A 499 -15.31 36.55 5.80
CA ILE A 499 -15.09 37.56 4.75
C ILE A 499 -14.30 38.77 5.28
N GLY A 500 -13.42 39.31 4.43
CA GLY A 500 -12.63 40.50 4.73
C GLY A 500 -11.90 40.39 6.06
N THR A 501 -12.26 41.25 7.01
CA THR A 501 -11.70 41.30 8.38
C THR A 501 -12.65 40.76 9.46
N GLN A 502 -13.78 40.13 9.08
CA GLN A 502 -14.84 39.73 10.00
C GLN A 502 -14.58 38.36 10.67
N SER A 503 -13.36 38.09 11.13
CA SER A 503 -12.93 36.75 11.60
C SER A 503 -13.65 36.21 12.85
N THR A 504 -14.53 36.98 13.47
CA THR A 504 -15.42 36.55 14.57
C THR A 504 -16.80 36.08 14.10
N HIS A 505 -17.17 36.39 12.86
CA HIS A 505 -18.43 35.98 12.23
C HIS A 505 -18.08 34.96 11.14
N VAL A 506 -17.94 33.71 11.57
CA VAL A 506 -17.57 32.58 10.72
C VAL A 506 -18.81 31.79 10.34
N ARG A 507 -18.83 31.28 9.11
CA ARG A 507 -19.80 30.28 8.69
C ARG A 507 -19.15 28.91 8.76
N LEU A 508 -19.60 28.08 9.71
CA LEU A 508 -19.32 26.64 9.69
C LEU A 508 -19.91 26.05 8.40
N VAL A 509 -19.15 25.20 7.72
CA VAL A 509 -19.62 24.46 6.55
C VAL A 509 -19.67 22.98 6.85
N ASP A 510 -18.57 22.43 7.38
CA ASP A 510 -18.46 21.01 7.71
C ASP A 510 -17.67 20.77 9.00
N ASP A 511 -18.00 19.67 9.70
CA ASP A 511 -17.44 19.25 10.99
C ASP A 511 -17.34 17.71 10.98
N ASP A 512 -16.13 17.20 11.20
CA ASP A 512 -15.68 15.81 11.03
C ASP A 512 -15.85 15.24 9.60
N GLU A 513 -15.66 16.04 8.54
CA GLU A 513 -15.72 15.52 7.16
C GLU A 513 -14.56 14.56 6.87
N SER A 514 -14.89 13.29 6.61
CA SER A 514 -13.92 12.25 6.25
C SER A 514 -13.29 12.48 4.88
N MET A 515 -11.96 12.36 4.81
CA MET A 515 -11.20 12.41 3.56
C MET A 515 -11.18 11.10 2.77
N GLN A 516 -12.02 10.13 3.14
CA GLN A 516 -12.21 8.90 2.38
C GLN A 516 -12.94 9.18 1.04
N SER A 517 -12.17 9.51 0.00
CA SER A 517 -12.64 9.54 -1.39
C SER A 517 -12.86 8.14 -1.95
N GLY A 518 -13.57 8.01 -3.08
CA GLY A 518 -13.59 6.75 -3.83
C GLY A 518 -12.20 6.50 -4.41
N ASN A 519 -11.62 5.32 -4.26
CA ASN A 519 -10.19 5.12 -4.54
C ASN A 519 -9.84 4.89 -6.02
N PRO A 520 -8.66 5.36 -6.50
CA PRO A 520 -8.21 5.14 -7.86
C PRO A 520 -7.76 3.68 -8.06
N THR A 521 -8.19 3.08 -9.16
CA THR A 521 -7.82 1.70 -9.52
C THR A 521 -6.41 1.56 -10.12
N SER A 522 -5.71 2.68 -10.39
CA SER A 522 -4.32 2.66 -10.89
C SER A 522 -3.64 4.03 -10.71
N PRO A 523 -2.35 4.08 -10.30
CA PRO A 523 -1.59 5.32 -10.15
C PRO A 523 -1.17 5.95 -11.49
N ASN A 524 -1.19 5.14 -12.56
CA ASN A 524 -0.86 5.53 -13.94
C ASN A 524 -2.13 5.64 -14.81
N GLY A 525 -3.29 5.28 -14.27
CA GLY A 525 -4.58 5.36 -14.96
C GLY A 525 -5.15 6.79 -15.05
N PRO A 526 -6.13 7.02 -15.93
CA PRO A 526 -6.80 8.32 -16.08
C PRO A 526 -7.61 8.74 -14.85
N ASP A 527 -7.90 7.80 -13.95
CA ASP A 527 -8.69 7.99 -12.73
C ASP A 527 -7.85 8.41 -11.51
N ARG A 528 -6.50 8.38 -11.63
CA ARG A 528 -5.52 8.68 -10.56
C ARG A 528 -5.89 9.89 -9.71
N THR A 529 -6.25 11.01 -10.34
CA THR A 529 -6.55 12.27 -9.63
C THR A 529 -7.99 12.35 -9.15
N ALA A 530 -8.94 11.68 -9.80
CA ALA A 530 -10.34 11.73 -9.41
C ALA A 530 -10.60 10.92 -8.14
N GLY A 531 -9.85 9.84 -7.92
CA GLY A 531 -9.95 9.04 -6.72
C GLY A 531 -9.20 9.58 -5.48
N CYS A 532 -8.45 10.66 -5.63
CA CYS A 532 -7.58 11.24 -4.59
C CYS A 532 -7.93 12.72 -4.32
N SER A 533 -9.20 13.06 -4.45
CA SER A 533 -9.68 14.42 -4.25
C SER A 533 -11.09 14.45 -3.69
N VAL A 534 -11.32 15.32 -2.71
CA VAL A 534 -12.63 15.60 -2.13
C VAL A 534 -12.96 17.07 -2.43
N THR A 535 -14.20 17.36 -2.80
CA THR A 535 -14.67 18.75 -2.98
C THR A 535 -15.82 19.02 -2.05
N ASN A 536 -15.67 19.99 -1.17
CA ASN A 536 -16.73 20.47 -0.30
C ASN A 536 -17.13 21.90 -0.72
N THR A 537 -18.40 22.06 -1.10
CA THR A 537 -18.91 23.30 -1.70
C THR A 537 -20.03 23.88 -0.87
N ASP A 538 -19.82 25.11 -0.39
CA ASP A 538 -20.86 25.93 0.21
C ASP A 538 -21.51 26.91 -0.79
N THR A 539 -22.74 27.34 -0.48
CA THR A 539 -23.40 28.48 -1.14
C THR A 539 -23.36 29.71 -0.22
N TYR A 540 -22.80 30.80 -0.75
CA TYR A 540 -22.64 32.07 -0.04
C TYR A 540 -24.00 32.60 0.45
N PRO A 541 -24.17 32.83 1.76
CA PRO A 541 -25.47 33.07 2.38
C PRO A 541 -26.03 34.46 2.07
N SER A 542 -27.33 34.66 2.31
CA SER A 542 -28.00 35.95 2.25
C SER A 542 -29.06 36.08 3.33
N ALA A 543 -29.19 37.27 3.90
CA ALA A 543 -30.15 37.61 4.93
C ALA A 543 -31.40 38.31 4.36
N THR A 544 -32.42 38.44 5.20
CA THR A 544 -33.53 39.39 4.99
C THR A 544 -33.38 40.59 5.92
N LEU A 545 -33.27 41.80 5.37
CA LEU A 545 -33.38 43.03 6.16
C LEU A 545 -34.85 43.35 6.40
N THR A 546 -35.21 43.72 7.62
CA THR A 546 -36.59 44.10 7.98
C THR A 546 -36.64 45.44 8.72
N GLY A 547 -37.64 46.27 8.41
CA GLY A 547 -37.82 47.57 9.05
C GLY A 547 -39.30 47.91 9.27
N LEU A 548 -39.55 48.86 10.16
CA LEU A 548 -40.90 49.34 10.48
C LEU A 548 -40.98 50.85 10.26
N LYS A 549 -41.92 51.25 9.42
CA LYS A 549 -42.36 52.62 9.20
C LYS A 549 -43.56 52.94 10.09
N TYR A 550 -43.48 54.00 10.87
CA TYR A 550 -44.58 54.47 11.73
C TYR A 550 -44.91 55.96 11.48
N LYS A 551 -46.12 56.33 11.87
CA LYS A 551 -46.55 57.73 11.95
C LYS A 551 -46.23 58.24 13.35
N ASP A 552 -45.28 59.16 13.45
CA ASP A 552 -44.96 59.89 14.68
C ASP A 552 -46.04 60.95 14.93
N MET A 553 -46.93 60.66 15.88
CA MET A 553 -48.07 61.49 16.22
C MET A 553 -47.71 62.71 17.07
N THR A 554 -46.49 62.78 17.62
CA THR A 554 -46.05 63.86 18.52
C THR A 554 -44.82 64.64 18.04
N ALA A 555 -44.27 64.24 16.89
CA ALA A 555 -43.03 64.75 16.29
C ALA A 555 -41.80 64.64 17.21
N ASN A 556 -41.76 63.61 18.07
CA ASN A 556 -40.71 63.45 19.08
C ASN A 556 -39.49 62.62 18.60
N GLY A 557 -39.58 61.96 17.45
CA GLY A 557 -38.51 61.14 16.86
C GLY A 557 -38.30 59.77 17.53
N THR A 558 -39.29 59.26 18.27
CA THR A 558 -39.27 57.96 18.93
C THR A 558 -40.62 57.25 18.82
N LYS A 559 -40.62 55.99 18.41
CA LYS A 559 -41.87 55.23 18.31
C LYS A 559 -42.46 54.94 19.69
N ASP A 560 -43.67 55.45 19.96
CA ASP A 560 -44.44 55.11 21.15
C ASP A 560 -45.55 54.05 20.89
N GLY A 561 -46.39 53.81 21.91
CA GLY A 561 -47.49 52.84 21.87
C GLY A 561 -48.78 53.33 21.19
N ALA A 562 -48.94 54.63 20.99
CA ALA A 562 -50.03 55.24 20.24
C ALA A 562 -49.71 55.41 18.75
N ASP A 563 -48.42 55.49 18.40
CA ASP A 563 -47.94 55.61 17.02
C ASP A 563 -48.28 54.37 16.14
N PRO A 564 -49.13 54.51 15.10
CA PRO A 564 -49.52 53.41 14.22
C PRO A 564 -48.49 53.17 13.11
N GLY A 565 -48.49 51.95 12.56
CA GLY A 565 -47.75 51.63 11.34
C GLY A 565 -48.22 52.44 10.13
N LEU A 566 -47.29 52.84 9.27
CA LEU A 566 -47.51 53.81 8.19
C LEU A 566 -47.07 53.24 6.82
N GLY A 567 -48.04 52.86 5.99
CA GLY A 567 -47.81 52.27 4.67
C GLY A 567 -47.55 53.29 3.56
N GLY A 568 -46.99 52.82 2.44
CA GLY A 568 -46.80 53.61 1.21
C GLY A 568 -45.58 54.53 1.21
N PHE A 569 -44.54 54.23 1.97
CA PHE A 569 -43.24 54.90 1.92
C PHE A 569 -42.20 54.00 1.27
N ASP A 570 -41.36 54.57 0.42
CA ASP A 570 -40.38 53.84 -0.38
C ASP A 570 -38.97 53.99 0.21
N PHE A 571 -38.28 52.87 0.36
CA PHE A 571 -36.94 52.77 0.92
C PHE A 571 -35.98 52.23 -0.13
N ALA A 572 -34.76 52.78 -0.19
CA ALA A 572 -33.69 52.30 -1.05
C ALA A 572 -32.57 51.67 -0.20
N LEU A 573 -32.15 50.45 -0.57
CA LEU A 573 -30.96 49.80 -0.02
C LEU A 573 -29.75 50.16 -0.87
N LYS A 574 -28.69 50.70 -0.27
CA LYS A 574 -27.51 51.21 -0.98
C LYS A 574 -26.19 50.67 -0.40
N ILE A 575 -25.19 50.52 -1.26
CA ILE A 575 -23.76 50.53 -0.88
C ILE A 575 -23.12 51.76 -1.51
N GLY A 576 -22.60 52.66 -0.66
CA GLY A 576 -22.14 53.97 -1.11
C GLY A 576 -23.26 54.73 -1.83
N SER A 577 -22.99 55.19 -3.05
CA SER A 577 -23.99 55.83 -3.93
C SER A 577 -24.82 54.85 -4.77
N THR A 578 -24.52 53.55 -4.76
CA THR A 578 -25.15 52.55 -5.63
C THR A 578 -26.40 51.98 -4.98
N SER A 579 -27.56 52.16 -5.62
CA SER A 579 -28.81 51.50 -5.21
C SER A 579 -28.82 50.04 -5.65
N LEU A 580 -29.24 49.16 -4.76
CA LEU A 580 -29.27 47.70 -4.92
C LEU A 580 -30.69 47.13 -5.00
N GLY A 581 -31.66 47.88 -4.47
CA GLY A 581 -33.07 47.48 -4.45
C GLY A 581 -33.93 48.50 -3.72
N THR A 582 -35.24 48.40 -3.92
CA THR A 582 -36.24 49.27 -3.31
C THR A 582 -37.33 48.43 -2.64
N ALA A 583 -37.84 48.89 -1.49
CA ALA A 583 -38.94 48.27 -0.77
C ALA A 583 -39.96 49.33 -0.34
N THR A 584 -41.26 49.01 -0.39
CA THR A 584 -42.34 49.90 0.03
C THR A 584 -42.97 49.41 1.33
N SER A 585 -43.25 50.30 2.29
CA SER A 585 -43.94 49.91 3.53
C SER A 585 -45.38 49.46 3.26
N SER A 586 -45.75 48.32 3.85
CA SER A 586 -47.06 47.70 3.66
C SER A 586 -48.21 48.62 4.12
N SER A 587 -49.26 48.70 3.30
CA SER A 587 -50.54 49.34 3.63
C SER A 587 -51.58 48.36 4.20
N VAL A 588 -51.27 47.07 4.26
CA VAL A 588 -52.16 46.02 4.79
C VAL A 588 -52.18 46.11 6.32
N GLU A 589 -53.36 46.23 6.94
CA GLU A 589 -53.49 46.48 8.40
C GLU A 589 -52.67 45.52 9.28
N ALA A 590 -52.63 44.22 8.94
CA ALA A 590 -51.89 43.20 9.71
C ALA A 590 -50.36 43.35 9.66
N THR A 591 -49.81 44.03 8.65
CA THR A 591 -48.36 44.24 8.47
C THR A 591 -48.02 45.72 8.29
N LYS A 592 -48.92 46.63 8.68
CA LYS A 592 -48.88 48.04 8.29
C LYS A 592 -47.56 48.69 8.71
N GLY A 593 -46.91 49.36 7.76
CA GLY A 593 -45.60 49.97 7.97
C GLY A 593 -44.40 49.03 7.82
N GLN A 594 -44.57 47.71 7.83
CA GLN A 594 -43.44 46.79 7.64
C GLN A 594 -42.93 46.84 6.20
N TYR A 595 -41.60 46.79 6.03
CA TYR A 595 -40.92 46.64 4.75
C TYR A 595 -39.71 45.72 4.90
N SER A 596 -39.25 45.12 3.80
CA SER A 596 -38.10 44.22 3.82
C SER A 596 -37.31 44.21 2.51
N PHE A 597 -36.04 43.85 2.60
CA PHE A 597 -35.17 43.53 1.47
C PHE A 597 -34.70 42.07 1.65
N THR A 598 -34.98 41.21 0.67
CA THR A 598 -34.56 39.80 0.67
C THR A 598 -33.32 39.60 -0.21
N GLY A 599 -32.57 38.51 0.02
CA GLY A 599 -31.38 38.21 -0.77
C GLY A 599 -30.22 39.19 -0.52
N VAL A 600 -30.17 39.80 0.67
CA VAL A 600 -29.11 40.76 1.01
C VAL A 600 -27.90 40.00 1.51
N TYR A 601 -26.83 40.04 0.73
CA TYR A 601 -25.56 39.40 1.08
C TYR A 601 -24.90 40.05 2.32
N PRO A 602 -23.96 39.37 2.99
CA PRO A 602 -23.12 39.95 4.02
C PRO A 602 -22.35 41.19 3.54
N GLY A 603 -22.36 42.25 4.35
CA GLY A 603 -21.82 43.57 4.01
C GLY A 603 -22.40 44.69 4.88
N THR A 604 -21.92 45.93 4.70
CA THR A 604 -22.48 47.12 5.36
C THR A 604 -23.24 47.97 4.35
N TYR A 605 -24.49 48.27 4.70
CA TYR A 605 -25.49 48.89 3.84
C TYR A 605 -26.03 50.18 4.45
N THR A 606 -26.50 51.07 3.59
CA THR A 606 -27.27 52.25 3.96
C THR A 606 -28.72 52.05 3.49
N VAL A 607 -29.68 52.18 4.40
CA VAL A 607 -31.11 52.24 4.07
C VAL A 607 -31.54 53.69 4.14
N GLU A 608 -32.04 54.19 3.02
CA GLU A 608 -32.51 55.56 2.82
C GLU A 608 -34.02 55.55 2.59
N GLU A 609 -34.72 56.45 3.27
CA GLU A 609 -36.11 56.75 2.94
C GLU A 609 -36.16 57.73 1.76
N THR A 610 -37.06 57.49 0.82
CA THR A 610 -37.30 58.44 -0.26
C THR A 610 -38.19 59.58 0.24
N ASP A 611 -37.71 60.81 0.14
CA ASP A 611 -38.46 62.02 0.52
C ASP A 611 -39.90 62.01 -0.04
N LYS A 612 -40.87 62.25 0.83
CA LYS A 612 -42.30 62.23 0.50
C LYS A 612 -42.92 63.58 0.83
N ALA A 613 -43.47 64.26 -0.18
CA ALA A 613 -44.12 65.56 -0.02
C ALA A 613 -45.17 65.55 1.11
N HIS A 614 -45.21 66.65 1.88
CA HIS A 614 -46.05 66.84 3.07
C HIS A 614 -45.78 65.87 4.24
N TRP A 615 -44.60 65.28 4.31
CA TRP A 615 -44.13 64.49 5.45
C TRP A 615 -42.70 64.86 5.84
N TYR A 616 -42.38 64.77 7.12
CA TYR A 616 -41.03 65.02 7.63
C TYR A 616 -40.52 63.82 8.44
N GLN A 617 -39.26 63.43 8.23
CA GLN A 617 -38.64 62.30 8.93
C GLN A 617 -38.13 62.72 10.32
N THR A 618 -38.80 62.23 11.35
CA THR A 618 -38.47 62.47 12.76
C THR A 618 -37.53 61.40 13.31
N GLU A 619 -37.59 60.17 12.78
CA GLU A 619 -36.65 59.08 13.10
C GLU A 619 -36.14 58.38 11.82
N PRO A 620 -34.82 58.25 11.61
CA PRO A 620 -33.74 59.03 12.25
C PRO A 620 -33.92 60.54 12.10
N ALA A 621 -33.50 61.30 13.11
CA ALA A 621 -33.60 62.75 13.08
C ALA A 621 -32.74 63.38 11.97
N GLY A 622 -33.22 64.50 11.39
CA GLY A 622 -32.50 65.28 10.38
C GLY A 622 -32.42 64.59 9.02
N ASN A 623 -33.45 63.83 8.64
CA ASN A 623 -33.52 63.03 7.40
C ASN A 623 -32.30 62.08 7.23
N ALA A 624 -31.73 61.59 8.34
CA ALA A 624 -30.58 60.71 8.28
C ALA A 624 -30.95 59.27 7.89
N ASN A 625 -30.03 58.60 7.19
CA ASN A 625 -30.18 57.21 6.78
C ASN A 625 -29.85 56.24 7.93
N ARG A 626 -30.35 55.00 7.85
CA ARG A 626 -29.90 53.90 8.74
C ARG A 626 -28.70 53.20 8.13
N THR A 627 -27.70 52.87 8.94
CA THR A 627 -26.61 51.97 8.56
C THR A 627 -26.85 50.60 9.19
N VAL A 628 -26.74 49.54 8.39
CA VAL A 628 -26.99 48.15 8.81
C VAL A 628 -25.81 47.30 8.33
N THR A 629 -25.30 46.42 9.20
CA THR A 629 -24.31 45.42 8.81
C THR A 629 -24.96 44.04 8.86
N VAL A 630 -24.71 43.24 7.83
CA VAL A 630 -25.10 41.84 7.71
C VAL A 630 -23.82 41.00 7.78
N TYR A 631 -23.80 40.02 8.66
CA TYR A 631 -22.74 39.04 8.83
C TYR A 631 -23.07 37.72 8.12
N LEU A 632 -22.11 36.79 8.08
CA LEU A 632 -22.26 35.51 7.37
C LEU A 632 -23.32 34.57 7.99
N ASP A 633 -23.51 34.67 9.29
CA ASP A 633 -24.42 33.88 10.12
C ASP A 633 -25.82 34.53 10.27
N ASP A 634 -26.00 35.75 9.76
CA ASP A 634 -27.29 36.44 9.78
C ASP A 634 -28.28 35.83 8.78
N THR A 635 -29.44 35.39 9.29
CA THR A 635 -30.60 35.04 8.45
C THR A 635 -31.60 36.20 8.33
N SER A 636 -31.64 37.08 9.33
CA SER A 636 -32.51 38.25 9.37
C SER A 636 -31.90 39.35 10.24
N VAL A 637 -31.90 40.60 9.76
CA VAL A 637 -31.37 41.76 10.49
C VAL A 637 -32.39 42.89 10.53
N ALA A 638 -32.55 43.52 11.69
CA ALA A 638 -33.43 44.67 11.86
C ALA A 638 -32.73 45.97 11.44
N ILE A 639 -33.35 46.74 10.54
CA ILE A 639 -32.88 48.04 10.05
C ILE A 639 -33.02 49.14 11.12
N GLY A 640 -33.93 48.93 12.07
CA GLY A 640 -34.46 49.97 12.95
C GLY A 640 -35.70 50.63 12.36
N ASN A 641 -36.33 51.51 13.14
CA ASN A 641 -37.56 52.17 12.73
C ASN A 641 -37.29 53.39 11.84
N PHE A 642 -38.28 53.76 11.04
CA PHE A 642 -38.40 55.08 10.44
C PHE A 642 -39.73 55.71 10.87
N GLY A 643 -39.70 56.95 11.34
CA GLY A 643 -40.85 57.67 11.86
C GLY A 643 -41.03 58.99 11.13
N ASN A 644 -42.24 59.25 10.61
CA ASN A 644 -42.56 60.56 10.05
C ASN A 644 -43.81 61.16 10.67
N THR A 645 -43.79 62.48 10.80
CA THR A 645 -44.96 63.29 11.13
C THR A 645 -45.47 64.00 9.86
N PRO A 646 -46.79 64.16 9.68
CA PRO A 646 -47.33 64.89 8.53
C PRO A 646 -47.12 66.40 8.70
N LEU A 647 -46.87 67.07 7.58
CA LEU A 647 -46.82 68.52 7.47
C LEU A 647 -48.15 69.04 6.90
N SER A 648 -48.50 70.27 7.26
CA SER A 648 -49.69 70.99 6.80
C SER A 648 -49.41 72.48 6.75
N ASP A 649 -50.19 73.21 5.98
CA ASP A 649 -50.13 74.67 5.97
C ASP A 649 -51.14 75.22 6.99
N ILE A 650 -50.82 76.35 7.61
CA ILE A 650 -51.72 77.15 8.45
C ILE A 650 -51.88 78.55 7.84
N ALA A 651 -53.14 78.94 7.58
CA ALA A 651 -53.48 80.29 7.14
C ALA A 651 -54.55 80.87 8.06
N VAL A 652 -54.30 82.07 8.60
CA VAL A 652 -55.25 82.83 9.42
C VAL A 652 -55.37 84.24 8.86
N THR A 653 -56.58 84.64 8.52
CA THR A 653 -56.89 85.99 8.02
C THR A 653 -57.80 86.69 9.02
N PHE A 654 -57.42 87.90 9.40
CA PHE A 654 -58.21 88.83 10.18
C PHE A 654 -58.53 90.06 9.32
N SER A 655 -59.81 90.41 9.23
CA SER A 655 -60.29 91.54 8.43
C SER A 655 -60.89 92.63 9.32
N ASP A 656 -60.46 93.88 9.13
CA ASP A 656 -61.09 95.05 9.75
C ASP A 656 -62.53 95.23 9.20
N ASN A 657 -63.44 95.73 10.05
CA ASN A 657 -64.81 96.12 9.69
C ASN A 657 -64.90 97.64 9.42
N GLY A 658 -63.77 98.27 9.13
CA GLY A 658 -63.59 99.71 8.99
C GLY A 658 -62.29 100.08 8.24
N THR A 659 -61.86 101.33 8.38
CA THR A 659 -60.68 101.90 7.70
C THR A 659 -59.62 102.38 8.69
N GLY A 660 -59.40 101.65 9.79
CA GLY A 660 -58.73 102.21 10.98
C GLY A 660 -57.56 101.40 11.57
N ALA A 661 -57.55 100.07 11.48
CA ALA A 661 -56.63 99.23 12.27
C ALA A 661 -55.19 99.13 11.70
N THR A 662 -54.45 100.24 11.61
CA THR A 662 -53.14 100.30 10.91
C THR A 662 -51.94 99.70 11.65
N ASN A 663 -52.10 99.21 12.90
CA ASN A 663 -51.01 98.69 13.73
C ASN A 663 -51.33 97.34 14.42
N SER A 664 -52.45 96.69 14.09
CA SER A 664 -52.80 95.39 14.67
C SER A 664 -51.85 94.29 14.15
N THR A 665 -51.41 93.38 15.03
CA THR A 665 -50.53 92.28 14.65
C THR A 665 -51.16 90.91 14.89
N ILE A 666 -50.85 89.96 14.01
CA ILE A 666 -51.16 88.55 14.20
C ILE A 666 -49.87 87.73 14.34
N SER A 667 -49.84 86.85 15.34
CA SER A 667 -48.74 85.91 15.58
C SER A 667 -49.27 84.56 16.05
N CYS A 668 -48.86 83.47 15.40
CA CYS A 668 -49.16 82.12 15.86
C CYS A 668 -47.96 81.49 16.57
N THR A 669 -48.22 80.81 17.68
CA THR A 669 -47.29 79.88 18.33
C THR A 669 -47.85 78.47 18.25
N GLY A 670 -47.01 77.45 18.32
CA GLY A 670 -47.43 76.06 18.20
C GLY A 670 -46.33 75.09 18.63
N PRO A 671 -46.43 73.82 18.26
CA PRO A 671 -45.40 72.82 18.50
C PRO A 671 -44.03 73.26 17.97
N THR A 672 -42.97 72.89 18.68
CA THR A 672 -41.58 73.12 18.24
C THR A 672 -41.36 72.41 16.91
N GLN A 673 -41.07 73.16 15.84
CA GLN A 673 -40.77 72.56 14.54
C GLN A 673 -39.42 71.82 14.63
N PRO A 674 -39.27 70.64 13.99
CA PRO A 674 -37.98 69.97 13.89
C PRO A 674 -36.96 70.85 13.15
N THR A 675 -35.73 70.92 13.65
CA THR A 675 -34.64 71.60 12.94
C THR A 675 -34.35 70.89 11.62
N GLY A 676 -34.70 71.53 10.50
CA GLY A 676 -34.57 70.97 9.15
C GLY A 676 -35.90 70.70 8.44
N ALA A 677 -37.04 70.77 9.13
CA ALA A 677 -38.34 70.84 8.46
C ALA A 677 -38.42 72.16 7.68
N GLY A 678 -38.93 72.12 6.44
CA GLY A 678 -38.97 73.29 5.55
C GLY A 678 -39.82 74.44 6.07
N GLY A 679 -40.84 74.13 6.88
CA GLY A 679 -41.76 75.09 7.45
C GLY A 679 -41.21 75.88 8.63
N SER A 680 -41.39 77.20 8.58
CA SER A 680 -41.20 78.10 9.73
C SER A 680 -42.46 78.89 9.99
N LEU A 681 -42.87 78.97 11.27
CA LEU A 681 -43.83 79.96 11.72
C LEU A 681 -43.28 81.36 11.42
N GLN A 682 -44.00 82.13 10.59
CA GLN A 682 -43.64 83.49 10.24
C GLN A 682 -43.57 84.39 11.50
N PRO A 683 -42.76 85.47 11.47
CA PRO A 683 -42.84 86.56 12.45
C PRO A 683 -44.24 87.19 12.51
N ALA A 684 -44.50 87.98 13.54
CA ALA A 684 -45.76 88.71 13.66
C ALA A 684 -45.98 89.65 12.46
N GLN A 685 -47.15 89.57 11.81
CA GLN A 685 -47.48 90.34 10.60
C GLN A 685 -48.44 91.48 10.93
N THR A 686 -48.31 92.61 10.22
CA THR A 686 -49.13 93.83 10.37
C THR A 686 -50.21 94.00 9.30
N ASP A 687 -50.35 93.07 8.36
CA ASP A 687 -51.27 93.17 7.22
C ASP A 687 -52.62 92.42 7.44
N GLY A 688 -52.83 91.88 8.63
CA GLY A 688 -54.00 91.08 8.98
C GLY A 688 -53.94 89.61 8.52
N THR A 689 -52.86 89.17 7.89
CA THR A 689 -52.68 87.77 7.45
C THR A 689 -51.53 87.09 8.17
N TYR A 690 -51.70 85.80 8.46
CA TYR A 690 -50.65 84.92 8.93
C TYR A 690 -50.65 83.64 8.09
N ALA A 691 -49.51 83.30 7.52
CA ALA A 691 -49.29 82.05 6.82
C ALA A 691 -48.11 81.31 7.47
N GLY A 692 -48.17 79.98 7.51
CA GLY A 692 -47.06 79.11 7.85
C GLY A 692 -47.18 77.85 7.01
N ASP A 693 -46.30 77.72 6.03
CA ASP A 693 -46.29 76.59 5.10
C ASP A 693 -45.48 75.44 5.71
N GLU A 694 -45.83 74.19 5.38
CA GLU A 694 -45.11 72.97 5.80
C GLU A 694 -44.84 72.83 7.31
N VAL A 695 -45.75 73.29 8.17
CA VAL A 695 -45.64 73.15 9.64
C VAL A 695 -46.17 71.79 10.13
N ILE A 696 -45.60 71.25 11.22
CA ILE A 696 -46.06 69.96 11.75
C ILE A 696 -47.50 70.02 12.25
N VAL A 697 -48.29 68.95 12.03
CA VAL A 697 -49.69 68.91 12.49
C VAL A 697 -49.78 68.95 14.01
N GLY A 698 -50.56 69.90 14.56
CA GLY A 698 -50.76 70.04 16.00
C GLY A 698 -51.64 71.23 16.36
N THR A 699 -51.67 71.59 17.65
CA THR A 699 -52.46 72.72 18.16
C THR A 699 -51.68 74.02 18.10
N TYR A 700 -52.15 74.97 17.29
CA TYR A 700 -51.59 76.32 17.18
C TYR A 700 -52.44 77.33 17.96
N THR A 701 -51.80 78.25 18.66
CA THR A 701 -52.43 79.39 19.36
C THR A 701 -52.07 80.67 18.61
N CYS A 702 -53.03 81.22 17.87
CA CYS A 702 -52.86 82.49 17.17
C CYS A 702 -53.39 83.64 18.02
N THR A 703 -52.49 84.57 18.37
CA THR A 703 -52.81 85.80 19.10
C THR A 703 -52.94 86.94 18.12
N VAL A 704 -54.08 87.65 18.17
CA VAL A 704 -54.27 88.92 17.48
C VAL A 704 -54.18 90.02 18.52
N VAL A 705 -53.21 90.93 18.36
CA VAL A 705 -53.07 92.13 19.18
C VAL A 705 -53.70 93.29 18.42
N ILE A 706 -54.84 93.77 18.94
CA ILE A 706 -55.52 94.95 18.40
C ILE A 706 -54.97 96.18 19.10
N VAL A 707 -54.52 97.16 18.32
CA VAL A 707 -54.14 98.49 18.81
C VAL A 707 -55.27 99.47 18.49
N ASP A 708 -55.96 99.94 19.53
CA ASP A 708 -56.91 101.05 19.43
C ASP A 708 -56.09 102.35 19.22
N PRO A 709 -56.34 103.14 18.14
CA PRO A 709 -55.47 104.24 17.71
C PRO A 709 -55.49 105.51 18.59
#